data_AF-A0A7W7C6D1-F1
#
_entry.id   AF-A0A7W7C6D1-F1
#
_cell.length_a   1.000
_cell.length_b   1.000
_cell.length_c   1.000
_cell.angle_alpha   90.00
_cell.angle_beta   90.00
_cell.angle_gamma   90.00
#
_symmetry.space_group_name_H-M   'P 1'
#
loop_
_entity.id
_entity.type
_entity.pdbx_description
1 polymer ?
#
loop_
_entity_poly.entity_id
_entity_poly.type
_entity_poly.pdbx_seq_one_letter_code
_entity_poly.pdbx_strand_id
1 'polypeptide(L)'
;MTGYHPGRRGDIEGLRAVAVLTVLGFHASVPFFGGGFVGVDVFFVISGFLITGLLLADISTAGGFSLKEFYARRARRILPAAGVVLVVVALLSWLLLPPLRAKDVAYDVLFGALNLANWRFVANQTDYLAAARDHSPVLHFWSLGVEEQFYLVWAPLLLGLAVLARKLGRPAVPVIAGVIGLLTVGSFLLSVRWTASSEPLAYLGSPTRAWEFGLGALAAIALPWLRLPGLARWVLGLLGAGAIGAATVLFSSATAFPGSAALLPVLGTVAVIMAQGNGIGGFLSTRPMRAMGRLSFSWYLWHWPVLVFAEAVAGELAWPVKLALVLAAAGPAWLTARLVERPVRFSPTISALPVRGLAIGVTAVLLPVAAGLVTGSAAQRMMGGGITELAATLPLAAADGPDLLTGPAPGLTPPVDLARADVPPVPGCELFPAELTGPECLFGDPAAPQVLLIGDSHASQWFPAIRQLAERRGWAVRVRVKQGCPLPELTVYNPTLGRAYTECDTWRKDTLDQVAGTRPKLVFLASLNQYTADQELLAAAWQRSLDRLAATGAPLVYLRDTPLPGKDIPACVSADPTACDFPRSQALRPDPLVNRAGLSTVDMNAVLCPGESCPAVRQGVLLYRDDSHLTATAVALLGRRVEKTLQRQGLLPPVWQQVFREDFDGPEGSAPDPQRWQHATGTCHPGCPAPQWGTGEIETMTDSTDNVRHNGKGQLAITPIRANGQWTSGRLESRRTDFRAPAGGLLRVEAVLKLPEVGKADGAGYWPAFWLLGDGVRRDNTGWPGVGEIDVLESVNGRESVFGTFHCGAMPGGPCQEPMGLGSGETPCVDCQRDFHRYAIELDQAKGEIRWYLDGRQTFAITRDRVGEPAWRQATDHGFFLILNVAIGGRLAGDPNAATASGRPMLIDSVTVATG
;
A
#
# COMPACT_ATOMS: atom_id res chain seq x y z
N MET A 1 -3.05 -32.38 -59.80
CA MET A 1 -3.61 -31.61 -58.66
C MET A 1 -5.06 -31.28 -59.01
N THR A 2 -6.01 -32.12 -58.58
CA THR A 2 -7.45 -31.86 -58.76
C THR A 2 -7.89 -30.84 -57.70
N GLY A 3 -8.46 -29.73 -58.16
CA GLY A 3 -8.74 -28.54 -57.35
C GLY A 3 -9.60 -28.83 -56.12
N TYR A 4 -9.07 -28.48 -54.95
CA TYR A 4 -9.87 -28.23 -53.77
C TYR A 4 -10.70 -26.96 -54.03
N HIS A 5 -11.95 -27.12 -54.44
CA HIS A 5 -12.92 -26.04 -54.36
C HIS A 5 -13.38 -25.94 -52.91
N PRO A 6 -13.28 -24.78 -52.24
CA PRO A 6 -13.89 -24.56 -50.94
C PRO A 6 -15.41 -24.47 -51.08
N GLY A 7 -16.05 -25.56 -51.51
CA GLY A 7 -17.48 -25.78 -51.35
C GLY A 7 -17.79 -25.85 -49.85
N ARG A 8 -18.84 -25.13 -49.41
CA ARG A 8 -19.21 -24.94 -47.99
C ARG A 8 -19.19 -26.26 -47.20
N ARG A 9 -18.07 -26.53 -46.51
CA ARG A 9 -17.96 -27.56 -45.48
C ARG A 9 -18.88 -27.22 -44.32
N GLY A 10 -20.10 -27.76 -44.36
CA GLY A 10 -21.13 -27.54 -43.35
C GLY A 10 -20.72 -28.02 -41.96
N ASP A 11 -19.86 -29.03 -41.90
CA ASP A 11 -19.28 -29.59 -40.69
C ASP A 11 -18.36 -28.60 -39.96
N ILE A 12 -17.60 -27.77 -40.68
CA ILE A 12 -16.79 -26.68 -40.09
C ILE A 12 -17.68 -25.55 -39.56
N GLU A 13 -18.77 -25.22 -40.27
CA GLU A 13 -19.77 -24.27 -39.74
C GLU A 13 -20.38 -24.81 -38.44
N GLY A 14 -20.76 -26.09 -38.39
CA GLY A 14 -21.26 -26.73 -37.17
C GLY A 14 -20.23 -26.81 -36.04
N LEU A 15 -18.96 -27.06 -36.35
CA LEU A 15 -17.90 -27.10 -35.34
C LEU A 15 -17.70 -25.72 -34.67
N ARG A 16 -17.88 -24.63 -35.41
CA ARG A 16 -17.93 -23.26 -34.83
C ARG A 16 -19.13 -23.07 -33.90
N ALA A 17 -20.24 -23.76 -34.15
CA ALA A 17 -21.37 -23.74 -33.22
C ALA A 17 -21.04 -24.49 -31.92
N VAL A 18 -20.38 -25.64 -31.99
CA VAL A 18 -19.89 -26.34 -30.79
C VAL A 18 -18.97 -25.42 -29.99
N ALA A 19 -17.99 -24.81 -30.64
CA ALA A 19 -17.03 -23.91 -30.02
C ALA A 19 -17.70 -22.72 -29.29
N VAL A 20 -18.68 -22.05 -29.90
CA VAL A 20 -19.37 -20.94 -29.21
C VAL A 20 -20.26 -21.44 -28.08
N LEU A 21 -20.98 -22.56 -28.27
CA LEU A 21 -21.89 -23.09 -27.25
C LEU A 21 -21.17 -23.53 -25.97
N THR A 22 -19.97 -24.10 -26.08
CA THR A 22 -19.18 -24.45 -24.89
C THR A 22 -18.74 -23.20 -24.13
N VAL A 23 -18.30 -22.14 -24.81
CA VAL A 23 -17.94 -20.86 -24.16
C VAL A 23 -19.16 -20.19 -23.51
N LEU A 24 -20.28 -20.17 -24.22
CA LEU A 24 -21.55 -19.64 -23.71
C LEU A 24 -21.98 -20.38 -22.43
N GLY A 25 -21.88 -21.71 -22.41
CA GLY A 25 -22.17 -22.54 -21.23
C GLY A 25 -21.23 -22.27 -20.06
N PHE A 26 -19.93 -22.07 -20.34
CA PHE A 26 -18.93 -21.71 -19.32
C PHE A 26 -19.24 -20.37 -18.67
N HIS A 27 -19.44 -19.31 -19.46
CA HIS A 27 -19.76 -17.98 -18.92
C HIS A 27 -21.16 -17.90 -18.27
N ALA A 28 -22.09 -18.75 -18.70
CA ALA A 28 -23.37 -18.89 -18.03
C ALA A 28 -23.30 -19.74 -16.74
N SER A 29 -22.12 -20.25 -16.37
CA SER A 29 -21.91 -21.10 -15.20
C SER A 29 -22.79 -22.36 -15.21
N VAL A 30 -23.09 -22.89 -16.39
CA VAL A 30 -23.93 -24.09 -16.55
C VAL A 30 -23.22 -25.29 -15.89
N PRO A 31 -23.92 -26.10 -15.07
CA PRO A 31 -23.33 -27.31 -14.51
C PRO A 31 -22.70 -28.19 -15.59
N PHE A 32 -21.51 -28.74 -15.31
CA PHE A 32 -20.71 -29.56 -16.22
C PHE A 32 -20.12 -28.82 -17.45
N PHE A 33 -20.17 -27.49 -17.49
CA PHE A 33 -19.49 -26.67 -18.51
C PHE A 33 -18.27 -25.92 -17.93
N GLY A 34 -17.70 -26.39 -16.81
CA GLY A 34 -16.54 -25.77 -16.16
C GLY A 34 -15.30 -25.65 -17.07
N GLY A 35 -15.16 -26.55 -18.03
CA GLY A 35 -14.11 -26.53 -19.05
C GLY A 35 -14.53 -25.88 -20.36
N GLY A 36 -15.70 -25.25 -20.46
CA GLY A 36 -16.24 -24.76 -21.73
C GLY A 36 -15.42 -23.64 -22.40
N PHE A 37 -14.50 -23.02 -21.66
CA PHE A 37 -13.49 -22.09 -22.19
C PHE A 37 -12.63 -22.71 -23.30
N VAL A 38 -12.49 -24.04 -23.36
CA VAL A 38 -11.76 -24.76 -24.43
C VAL A 38 -12.37 -24.54 -25.82
N GLY A 39 -13.60 -24.02 -25.90
CA GLY A 39 -14.20 -23.63 -27.17
C GLY A 39 -13.39 -22.56 -27.92
N VAL A 40 -12.62 -21.73 -27.22
CA VAL A 40 -11.71 -20.76 -27.85
C VAL A 40 -10.57 -21.48 -28.58
N ASP A 41 -10.00 -22.55 -28.00
CA ASP A 41 -8.98 -23.38 -28.65
C ASP A 41 -9.52 -24.03 -29.94
N VAL A 42 -10.77 -24.50 -29.90
CA VAL A 42 -11.47 -25.03 -31.07
C VAL A 42 -11.55 -23.94 -32.16
N PHE A 43 -11.85 -22.69 -31.80
CA PHE A 43 -11.84 -21.57 -32.75
C PHE A 43 -10.46 -21.30 -33.34
N PHE A 44 -9.40 -21.27 -32.52
CA PHE A 44 -8.04 -21.00 -33.00
C PHE A 44 -7.57 -22.06 -34.01
N VAL A 45 -7.85 -23.35 -33.76
CA VAL A 45 -7.56 -24.43 -34.71
C VAL A 45 -8.36 -24.26 -36.01
N ILE A 46 -9.65 -23.95 -35.94
CA ILE A 46 -10.48 -23.71 -37.12
C ILE A 46 -9.94 -22.52 -37.93
N SER A 47 -9.54 -21.44 -37.26
CA SER A 47 -9.02 -20.23 -37.89
C SER A 47 -7.68 -20.48 -38.58
N GLY A 48 -6.76 -21.20 -37.92
CA GLY A 48 -5.51 -21.65 -38.53
C GLY A 48 -5.73 -22.51 -39.78
N PHE A 49 -6.68 -23.45 -39.71
CA PHE A 49 -7.07 -24.31 -40.84
C PHE A 49 -7.63 -23.52 -42.02
N LEU A 50 -8.63 -22.68 -41.79
CA LEU A 50 -9.32 -21.93 -42.84
C LEU A 50 -8.43 -20.88 -43.50
N ILE A 51 -7.68 -20.10 -42.70
CA ILE A 51 -6.84 -19.03 -43.24
C ILE A 51 -5.65 -19.59 -44.01
N THR A 52 -4.96 -20.61 -43.46
CA THR A 52 -3.83 -21.23 -44.15
C THR A 52 -4.29 -21.90 -45.45
N GLY A 53 -5.41 -22.63 -45.42
CA GLY A 53 -5.97 -23.25 -46.62
C GLY A 53 -6.31 -22.23 -47.72
N LEU A 54 -6.90 -21.08 -47.36
CA LEU A 54 -7.18 -19.99 -48.30
C LEU A 54 -5.89 -19.36 -48.86
N LEU A 55 -4.89 -19.10 -48.02
CA LEU A 55 -3.62 -18.50 -48.43
C LEU A 55 -2.84 -19.41 -49.37
N LEU A 56 -2.76 -20.71 -49.06
CA LEU A 56 -2.08 -21.69 -49.92
C LEU A 56 -2.78 -21.86 -51.27
N ALA A 57 -4.12 -21.84 -51.28
CA ALA A 57 -4.88 -21.86 -52.52
C ALA A 57 -4.57 -20.61 -53.37
N ASP A 58 -4.65 -19.40 -52.80
CA ASP A 58 -4.35 -18.16 -53.52
C ASP A 58 -2.91 -18.13 -54.07
N ILE A 59 -1.91 -18.56 -53.28
CA ILE A 59 -0.49 -18.62 -53.69
C ILE A 59 -0.27 -19.60 -54.87
N SER A 60 -1.09 -20.65 -54.98
CA SER A 60 -0.98 -21.65 -56.04
C SER A 60 -1.62 -21.24 -57.37
N THR A 61 -2.41 -20.16 -57.40
CA THR A 61 -3.10 -19.68 -58.61
C THR A 61 -2.26 -18.69 -59.43
N ALA A 62 -2.42 -18.71 -60.76
CA ALA A 62 -1.64 -17.88 -61.70
C ALA A 62 -1.84 -16.35 -61.53
N GLY A 63 -2.91 -15.91 -60.85
CA GLY A 63 -3.21 -14.49 -60.60
C GLY A 63 -2.46 -13.84 -59.44
N GLY A 64 -1.72 -14.63 -58.63
CA GLY A 64 -0.94 -14.14 -57.49
C GLY A 64 -1.77 -13.77 -56.25
N PHE A 65 -1.10 -13.70 -55.10
CA PHE A 65 -1.71 -13.36 -53.81
C PHE A 65 -1.57 -11.85 -53.50
N SER A 66 -2.67 -11.20 -53.10
CA SER A 66 -2.69 -9.78 -52.69
C SER A 66 -2.94 -9.65 -51.19
N LEU A 67 -1.92 -9.17 -50.45
CA LEU A 67 -2.05 -8.84 -49.02
C LEU A 67 -3.14 -7.80 -48.77
N LYS A 68 -3.25 -6.80 -49.65
CA LYS A 68 -4.28 -5.74 -49.52
C LYS A 68 -5.68 -6.32 -49.61
N GLU A 69 -5.92 -7.22 -50.57
CA GLU A 69 -7.24 -7.84 -50.71
C GLU A 69 -7.53 -8.83 -49.58
N PHE A 70 -6.52 -9.57 -49.10
CA PHE A 70 -6.65 -10.42 -47.92
C PHE A 70 -7.13 -9.63 -46.70
N TYR A 71 -6.44 -8.55 -46.34
CA TYR A 71 -6.81 -7.71 -45.20
C TYR A 71 -8.13 -6.98 -45.44
N ALA A 72 -8.42 -6.51 -46.66
CA ALA A 72 -9.70 -5.88 -46.97
C ALA A 72 -10.89 -6.84 -46.78
N ARG A 73 -10.74 -8.13 -47.11
CA ARG A 73 -11.79 -9.15 -46.87
C ARG A 73 -11.99 -9.42 -45.37
N ARG A 74 -10.92 -9.41 -44.58
CA ARG A 74 -10.99 -9.63 -43.13
C ARG A 74 -11.58 -8.42 -42.41
N ALA A 75 -11.10 -7.22 -42.73
CA ALA A 75 -11.63 -5.96 -42.23
C ALA A 75 -13.15 -5.87 -42.40
N ARG A 76 -13.68 -6.14 -43.60
CA ARG A 76 -15.14 -6.12 -43.88
C ARG A 76 -15.95 -7.16 -43.12
N ARG A 77 -15.33 -8.24 -42.65
CA ARG A 77 -16.01 -9.35 -41.96
C ARG A 77 -16.03 -9.16 -40.45
N ILE A 78 -14.94 -8.67 -39.86
CA ILE A 78 -14.70 -8.74 -38.41
C ILE A 78 -14.91 -7.37 -37.76
N LEU A 79 -14.22 -6.35 -38.25
CA LEU A 79 -14.13 -5.04 -37.59
C LEU A 79 -15.48 -4.31 -37.45
N PRO A 80 -16.40 -4.28 -38.44
CA PRO A 80 -17.68 -3.58 -38.30
C PRO A 80 -18.55 -4.08 -37.13
N ALA A 81 -18.65 -5.40 -36.96
CA ALA A 81 -19.47 -5.96 -35.88
C ALA A 81 -18.80 -5.77 -34.52
N ALA A 82 -17.48 -5.95 -34.44
CA ALA A 82 -16.69 -5.65 -33.24
C ALA A 82 -16.82 -4.18 -32.84
N GLY A 83 -16.71 -3.26 -33.80
CA GLY A 83 -16.83 -1.83 -33.57
C GLY A 83 -18.20 -1.41 -33.04
N VAL A 84 -19.29 -1.99 -33.55
CA VAL A 84 -20.65 -1.74 -33.01
C VAL A 84 -20.74 -2.14 -31.54
N VAL A 85 -20.25 -3.35 -31.20
CA VAL A 85 -20.27 -3.83 -29.81
C VAL A 85 -19.44 -2.94 -28.92
N LEU A 86 -18.22 -2.57 -29.33
CA LEU A 86 -17.35 -1.71 -28.53
C LEU A 86 -17.93 -0.30 -28.32
N VAL A 87 -18.57 0.30 -29.33
CA VAL A 87 -19.27 1.60 -29.17
C VAL A 87 -20.41 1.46 -28.16
N VAL A 88 -21.23 0.41 -28.28
CA VAL A 88 -22.34 0.19 -27.34
C VAL A 88 -21.82 -0.06 -25.93
N VAL A 89 -20.74 -0.84 -25.77
CA VAL A 89 -20.11 -1.07 -24.48
C VAL A 89 -19.57 0.22 -23.87
N ALA A 90 -18.91 1.09 -24.65
CA ALA A 90 -18.44 2.38 -24.14
C ALA A 90 -19.60 3.24 -23.62
N LEU A 91 -20.69 3.32 -24.38
CA LEU A 91 -21.88 4.08 -24.01
C LEU A 91 -22.58 3.49 -22.77
N LEU A 92 -22.81 2.17 -22.74
CA LEU A 92 -23.43 1.50 -21.61
C LEU A 92 -22.57 1.57 -20.35
N SER A 93 -21.25 1.51 -20.49
CA SER A 93 -20.33 1.65 -19.35
C SER A 93 -20.45 3.04 -18.73
N TRP A 94 -20.52 4.09 -19.55
CA TRP A 94 -20.73 5.44 -19.08
C TRP A 94 -22.11 5.66 -18.43
N LEU A 95 -23.15 4.97 -18.91
CA LEU A 95 -24.51 5.10 -18.38
C LEU A 95 -24.78 4.27 -17.12
N LEU A 96 -24.16 3.09 -17.00
CA LEU A 96 -24.52 2.07 -16.00
C LEU A 96 -23.44 1.82 -14.95
N LEU A 97 -22.15 2.10 -15.22
CA LEU A 97 -21.06 1.83 -14.28
C LEU A 97 -20.66 3.09 -13.51
N PRO A 98 -20.07 2.93 -12.31
CA PRO A 98 -19.45 4.04 -11.61
C PRO A 98 -18.43 4.78 -12.48
N PRO A 99 -18.30 6.12 -12.38
CA PRO A 99 -17.42 6.92 -13.22
C PRO A 99 -15.96 6.41 -13.34
N LEU A 100 -15.36 5.93 -12.25
CA LEU A 100 -14.00 5.38 -12.29
C LEU A 100 -13.95 4.11 -13.16
N ARG A 101 -14.91 3.20 -12.97
CA ARG A 101 -15.03 1.96 -13.75
C ARG A 101 -15.36 2.25 -15.22
N ALA A 102 -16.22 3.22 -15.50
CA ALA A 102 -16.51 3.64 -16.86
C ALA A 102 -15.25 4.16 -17.58
N LYS A 103 -14.41 4.93 -16.87
CA LYS A 103 -13.10 5.38 -17.37
C LYS A 103 -12.17 4.19 -17.64
N ASP A 104 -12.09 3.21 -16.74
CA ASP A 104 -11.26 2.01 -16.97
C ASP A 104 -11.70 1.22 -18.20
N VAL A 105 -13.01 0.99 -18.32
CA VAL A 105 -13.59 0.29 -19.48
C VAL A 105 -13.37 1.08 -20.77
N ALA A 106 -13.35 2.41 -20.73
CA ALA A 106 -12.99 3.21 -21.90
C ALA A 106 -11.55 2.93 -22.39
N TYR A 107 -10.59 2.72 -21.49
CA TYR A 107 -9.25 2.26 -21.87
C TYR A 107 -9.30 0.83 -22.44
N ASP A 108 -10.07 -0.07 -21.84
CA ASP A 108 -10.17 -1.43 -22.35
C ASP A 108 -10.84 -1.48 -23.74
N VAL A 109 -11.81 -0.60 -23.99
CA VAL A 109 -12.44 -0.41 -25.32
C VAL A 109 -11.41 0.08 -26.34
N LEU A 110 -10.54 1.03 -25.97
CA LEU A 110 -9.44 1.49 -26.82
C LEU A 110 -8.52 0.33 -27.21
N PHE A 111 -8.04 -0.44 -26.23
CA PHE A 111 -7.19 -1.60 -26.50
C PHE A 111 -7.95 -2.71 -27.27
N GLY A 112 -9.24 -2.90 -27.03
CA GLY A 112 -10.11 -3.79 -27.80
C GLY A 112 -10.22 -3.37 -29.26
N ALA A 113 -10.44 -2.08 -29.54
CA ALA A 113 -10.53 -1.53 -30.89
C ALA A 113 -9.21 -1.69 -31.66
N LEU A 114 -8.07 -1.55 -30.96
CA LEU A 114 -6.73 -1.73 -31.51
C LEU A 114 -6.31 -3.21 -31.61
N ASN A 115 -7.16 -4.15 -31.22
CA ASN A 115 -6.85 -5.59 -31.15
C ASN A 115 -5.66 -5.92 -30.23
N LEU A 116 -5.51 -5.16 -29.15
CA LEU A 116 -4.47 -5.28 -28.10
C LEU A 116 -5.06 -5.57 -26.71
N ALA A 117 -6.36 -5.90 -26.62
CA ALA A 117 -7.03 -6.20 -25.36
C ALA A 117 -6.30 -7.30 -24.55
N ASN A 118 -5.77 -8.31 -25.22
CA ASN A 118 -5.06 -9.39 -24.55
C ASN A 118 -3.81 -8.90 -23.78
N TRP A 119 -3.02 -8.00 -24.37
CA TRP A 119 -1.85 -7.42 -23.69
C TRP A 119 -2.23 -6.43 -22.59
N ARG A 120 -3.35 -5.70 -22.77
CA ARG A 120 -3.93 -4.86 -21.70
C ARG A 120 -4.28 -5.68 -20.47
N PHE A 121 -4.92 -6.83 -20.65
CA PHE A 121 -5.30 -7.72 -19.54
C PHE A 121 -4.11 -8.48 -18.94
N VAL A 122 -3.09 -8.83 -19.74
CA VAL A 122 -1.80 -9.33 -19.21
C VAL A 122 -1.14 -8.28 -18.32
N ALA A 123 -1.09 -7.02 -18.76
CA ALA A 123 -0.48 -5.93 -17.98
C ALA A 123 -1.23 -5.68 -16.66
N ASN A 124 -2.54 -5.88 -16.65
CA ASN A 124 -3.39 -5.81 -15.45
C ASN A 124 -3.38 -7.09 -14.59
N GLN A 125 -2.58 -8.11 -14.95
CA GLN A 125 -2.56 -9.42 -14.27
C GLN A 125 -3.96 -10.03 -14.12
N THR A 126 -4.81 -9.87 -15.14
CA THR A 126 -6.19 -10.34 -15.09
C THR A 126 -6.23 -11.87 -15.04
N ASP A 127 -6.81 -12.38 -13.97
CA ASP A 127 -7.15 -13.79 -13.84
C ASP A 127 -8.45 -14.06 -14.61
N TYR A 128 -8.36 -14.87 -15.66
CA TYR A 128 -9.48 -15.17 -16.55
C TYR A 128 -10.34 -16.32 -16.02
N LEU A 129 -9.73 -17.26 -15.28
CA LEU A 129 -10.38 -18.50 -14.84
C LEU A 129 -10.92 -18.40 -13.41
N ALA A 130 -10.48 -17.42 -12.61
CA ALA A 130 -11.08 -17.13 -11.33
C ALA A 130 -12.43 -16.42 -11.44
N ALA A 131 -13.29 -16.68 -10.45
CA ALA A 131 -14.58 -16.03 -10.26
C ALA A 131 -14.43 -14.61 -9.68
N ALA A 132 -13.52 -13.80 -10.24
CA ALA A 132 -13.29 -12.45 -9.76
C ALA A 132 -14.52 -11.57 -10.06
N ARG A 133 -14.89 -10.73 -9.11
CA ARG A 133 -15.92 -9.70 -9.32
C ARG A 133 -15.29 -8.58 -10.15
N ASP A 134 -16.11 -7.92 -10.97
CA ASP A 134 -15.72 -6.73 -11.74
C ASP A 134 -14.83 -6.93 -12.98
N HIS A 135 -15.09 -7.98 -13.77
CA HIS A 135 -14.48 -8.12 -15.08
C HIS A 135 -14.90 -7.00 -16.05
N SER A 136 -13.98 -6.64 -16.94
CA SER A 136 -14.26 -5.72 -18.04
C SER A 136 -15.34 -6.29 -18.97
N PRO A 137 -16.35 -5.50 -19.41
CA PRO A 137 -17.35 -5.96 -20.39
C PRO A 137 -16.75 -6.31 -21.75
N VAL A 138 -15.48 -5.99 -22.00
CA VAL A 138 -14.74 -6.36 -23.20
C VAL A 138 -13.68 -7.43 -22.96
N LEU A 139 -13.64 -8.08 -21.78
CA LEU A 139 -12.60 -9.07 -21.43
C LEU A 139 -12.40 -10.11 -22.55
N HIS A 140 -13.48 -10.73 -23.01
CA HIS A 140 -13.49 -11.73 -24.10
C HIS A 140 -12.91 -11.26 -25.45
N PHE A 141 -12.65 -9.96 -25.66
CA PHE A 141 -11.93 -9.45 -26.85
C PHE A 141 -10.45 -9.86 -26.87
N TRP A 142 -9.90 -10.37 -25.78
CA TRP A 142 -8.54 -10.89 -25.75
C TRP A 142 -8.31 -11.93 -26.86
N SER A 143 -9.24 -12.87 -27.06
CA SER A 143 -9.10 -13.96 -28.03
C SER A 143 -9.20 -13.44 -29.47
N LEU A 144 -10.02 -12.42 -29.70
CA LEU A 144 -10.09 -11.69 -30.96
C LEU A 144 -8.77 -10.96 -31.25
N GLY A 145 -8.18 -10.33 -30.24
CA GLY A 145 -6.87 -9.69 -30.35
C GLY A 145 -5.78 -10.69 -30.76
N VAL A 146 -5.73 -11.86 -30.11
CA VAL A 146 -4.81 -12.95 -30.48
C VAL A 146 -5.03 -13.42 -31.92
N GLU A 147 -6.30 -13.60 -32.33
CA GLU A 147 -6.66 -14.04 -33.68
C GLU A 147 -6.26 -13.01 -34.77
N GLU A 148 -6.54 -11.72 -34.57
CA GLU A 148 -6.17 -10.66 -35.52
C GLU A 148 -4.66 -10.44 -35.57
N GLN A 149 -3.95 -10.52 -34.44
CA GLN A 149 -2.49 -10.47 -34.40
C GLN A 149 -1.87 -11.66 -35.16
N PHE A 150 -2.43 -12.86 -35.01
CA PHE A 150 -2.04 -14.01 -35.81
C PHE A 150 -2.24 -13.71 -37.30
N TYR A 151 -3.39 -13.19 -37.73
CA TYR A 151 -3.62 -12.85 -39.15
C TYR A 151 -2.66 -11.82 -39.71
N LEU A 152 -2.34 -10.79 -38.92
CA LEU A 152 -1.42 -9.71 -39.29
C LEU A 152 0.01 -10.24 -39.57
N VAL A 153 0.45 -11.23 -38.80
CA VAL A 153 1.79 -11.82 -38.93
C VAL A 153 1.79 -12.98 -39.94
N TRP A 154 0.73 -13.80 -39.98
CA TRP A 154 0.69 -15.06 -40.70
C TRP A 154 0.69 -14.89 -42.23
N ALA A 155 -0.10 -13.96 -42.76
CA ALA A 155 -0.19 -13.79 -44.21
C ALA A 155 1.12 -13.29 -44.85
N PRO A 156 1.81 -12.27 -44.30
CA PRO A 156 3.14 -11.86 -44.77
C PRO A 156 4.19 -12.96 -44.61
N LEU A 157 4.15 -13.71 -43.49
CA LEU A 157 5.07 -14.83 -43.23
C LEU A 157 4.95 -15.89 -44.33
N LEU A 158 3.73 -16.38 -44.62
CA LEU A 158 3.53 -17.41 -45.64
C LEU A 158 3.92 -16.93 -47.05
N LEU A 159 3.62 -15.67 -47.38
CA LEU A 159 4.04 -15.08 -48.66
C LEU A 159 5.58 -15.01 -48.75
N GLY A 160 6.24 -14.53 -47.69
CA GLY A 160 7.70 -14.44 -47.61
C GLY A 160 8.38 -15.80 -47.74
N LEU A 161 7.85 -16.83 -47.06
CA LEU A 161 8.34 -18.20 -47.17
C LEU A 161 8.13 -18.78 -48.58
N ALA A 162 7.00 -18.51 -49.22
CA ALA A 162 6.75 -18.94 -50.59
C ALA A 162 7.74 -18.29 -51.60
N VAL A 163 8.01 -16.99 -51.44
CA VAL A 163 9.00 -16.26 -52.25
C VAL A 163 10.42 -16.80 -52.00
N LEU A 164 10.78 -17.02 -50.73
CA LEU A 164 12.10 -17.55 -50.36
C LEU A 164 12.29 -18.96 -50.91
N ALA A 165 11.32 -19.85 -50.76
CA ALA A 165 11.39 -21.20 -51.30
C ALA A 165 11.58 -21.20 -52.82
N ARG A 166 10.87 -20.31 -53.54
CA ARG A 166 11.04 -20.11 -54.99
C ARG A 166 12.45 -19.63 -55.33
N LYS A 167 12.99 -18.64 -54.59
CA LYS A 167 14.37 -18.15 -54.77
C LYS A 167 15.43 -19.23 -54.53
N LEU A 168 15.16 -20.14 -53.59
CA LEU A 168 16.05 -21.25 -53.25
C LEU A 168 15.84 -22.50 -54.13
N GLY A 169 14.96 -22.45 -55.14
CA GLY A 169 14.65 -23.61 -56.00
C GLY A 169 13.95 -24.77 -55.26
N ARG A 170 13.35 -24.52 -54.10
CA ARG A 170 12.66 -25.53 -53.27
C ARG A 170 11.14 -25.44 -53.44
N PRO A 171 10.40 -26.55 -53.29
CA PRO A 171 8.94 -26.50 -53.23
C PRO A 171 8.49 -25.70 -52.00
N ALA A 172 7.56 -24.75 -52.19
CA ALA A 172 7.12 -23.85 -51.12
C ALA A 172 6.42 -24.57 -49.97
N VAL A 173 5.62 -25.60 -50.26
CA VAL A 173 4.75 -26.23 -49.26
C VAL A 173 5.55 -26.97 -48.16
N PRO A 174 6.58 -27.80 -48.47
CA PRO A 174 7.42 -28.40 -47.44
C PRO A 174 8.20 -27.39 -46.59
N VAL A 175 8.69 -26.29 -47.19
CA VAL A 175 9.38 -25.22 -46.46
C VAL A 175 8.42 -24.55 -45.48
N ILE A 176 7.22 -24.20 -45.95
CA ILE A 176 6.15 -23.62 -45.12
C ILE A 176 5.78 -24.58 -43.99
N ALA A 177 5.54 -25.86 -44.28
CA ALA A 177 5.17 -26.85 -43.28
C ALA A 177 6.26 -27.03 -42.19
N GLY A 178 7.53 -27.05 -42.59
CA GLY A 178 8.66 -27.16 -41.65
C GLY A 178 8.76 -25.96 -40.71
N VAL A 179 8.63 -24.74 -41.23
CA VAL A 179 8.66 -23.52 -40.41
C VAL A 179 7.44 -23.44 -39.49
N ILE A 180 6.24 -23.73 -40.01
CA ILE A 180 5.03 -23.78 -39.18
C ILE A 180 5.20 -24.82 -38.07
N GLY A 181 5.72 -26.01 -38.38
CA GLY A 181 5.97 -27.05 -37.39
C GLY A 181 6.91 -26.58 -36.28
N LEU A 182 8.02 -25.93 -36.64
CA LEU A 182 8.97 -25.37 -35.68
C LEU A 182 8.32 -24.30 -34.78
N LEU A 183 7.58 -23.36 -35.37
CA LEU A 183 6.88 -22.31 -34.62
C LEU A 183 5.79 -22.88 -33.71
N THR A 184 5.08 -23.91 -34.19
CA THR A 184 4.04 -24.62 -33.42
C THR A 184 4.65 -25.29 -32.19
N VAL A 185 5.75 -26.03 -32.36
CA VAL A 185 6.45 -26.68 -31.24
C VAL A 185 7.01 -25.64 -30.26
N GLY A 186 7.66 -24.58 -30.76
CA GLY A 186 8.18 -23.51 -29.91
C GLY A 186 7.10 -22.80 -29.10
N SER A 187 5.97 -22.47 -29.74
CA SER A 187 4.81 -21.86 -29.07
C SER A 187 4.18 -22.80 -28.03
N PHE A 188 4.06 -24.10 -28.33
CA PHE A 188 3.56 -25.09 -27.37
C PHE A 188 4.49 -25.25 -26.15
N LEU A 189 5.80 -25.35 -26.36
CA LEU A 189 6.77 -25.43 -25.26
C LEU A 189 6.75 -24.17 -24.40
N LEU A 190 6.59 -22.99 -25.01
CA LEU A 190 6.41 -21.74 -24.29
C LEU A 190 5.12 -21.73 -23.48
N SER A 191 4.02 -22.24 -24.05
CA SER A 191 2.72 -22.40 -23.38
C SER A 191 2.85 -23.26 -22.11
N VAL A 192 3.47 -24.44 -22.22
CA VAL A 192 3.72 -25.33 -21.07
C VAL A 192 4.58 -24.65 -20.00
N ARG A 193 5.64 -23.94 -20.40
CA ARG A 193 6.52 -23.26 -19.45
C ARG A 193 5.83 -22.12 -18.72
N TRP A 194 5.09 -21.27 -19.45
CA TRP A 194 4.42 -20.11 -18.84
C TRP A 194 3.19 -20.48 -18.04
N THR A 195 2.46 -21.55 -18.38
CA THR A 195 1.37 -22.05 -17.52
C THR A 195 1.86 -22.39 -16.10
N ALA A 196 3.13 -22.77 -15.92
CA ALA A 196 3.70 -23.01 -14.60
C ALA A 196 4.07 -21.72 -13.84
N SER A 197 4.35 -20.61 -14.53
CA SER A 197 4.93 -19.39 -13.95
C SER A 197 4.02 -18.16 -13.99
N SER A 198 3.03 -18.08 -14.88
CA SER A 198 2.10 -16.95 -14.98
C SER A 198 0.89 -17.36 -15.82
N GLU A 199 -0.27 -17.50 -15.16
CA GLU A 199 -1.52 -17.82 -15.83
C GLU A 199 -1.94 -16.73 -16.85
N PRO A 200 -1.91 -15.42 -16.53
CA PRO A 200 -2.30 -14.38 -17.49
C PRO A 200 -1.45 -14.40 -18.76
N LEU A 201 -0.13 -14.57 -18.64
CA LEU A 201 0.77 -14.67 -19.79
C LEU A 201 0.52 -15.92 -20.62
N ALA A 202 0.27 -17.07 -19.96
CA ALA A 202 0.02 -18.33 -20.66
C ALA A 202 -1.32 -18.33 -21.40
N TYR A 203 -2.37 -17.82 -20.75
CA TYR A 203 -3.73 -17.89 -21.24
C TYR A 203 -4.06 -16.78 -22.25
N LEU A 204 -3.66 -15.53 -21.98
CA LEU A 204 -3.99 -14.36 -22.81
C LEU A 204 -2.89 -13.99 -23.82
N GLY A 205 -1.66 -14.48 -23.63
CA GLY A 205 -0.52 -14.12 -24.48
C GLY A 205 -0.59 -14.73 -25.88
N SER A 206 -0.41 -13.91 -26.92
CA SER A 206 -0.40 -14.41 -28.31
C SER A 206 0.68 -15.48 -28.60
N PRO A 207 1.92 -15.36 -28.08
CA PRO A 207 2.97 -16.35 -28.32
C PRO A 207 2.67 -17.76 -27.79
N THR A 208 1.93 -17.89 -26.69
CA THR A 208 1.60 -19.18 -26.05
C THR A 208 0.36 -19.85 -26.64
N ARG A 209 -0.43 -19.11 -27.42
CA ARG A 209 -1.64 -19.60 -28.09
C ARG A 209 -1.43 -19.88 -29.59
N ALA A 210 -0.35 -19.38 -30.18
CA ALA A 210 -0.08 -19.49 -31.62
C ALA A 210 0.01 -20.94 -32.15
N TRP A 211 0.42 -21.90 -31.32
CA TRP A 211 0.51 -23.32 -31.70
C TRP A 211 -0.85 -23.95 -32.06
N GLU A 212 -1.96 -23.45 -31.51
CA GLU A 212 -3.31 -23.94 -31.81
C GLU A 212 -3.68 -23.62 -33.26
N PHE A 213 -3.43 -22.37 -33.67
CA PHE A 213 -3.53 -21.97 -35.08
C PHE A 213 -2.54 -22.74 -35.96
N GLY A 214 -1.32 -22.96 -35.47
CA GLY A 214 -0.28 -23.73 -36.15
C GLY A 214 -0.69 -25.17 -36.45
N LEU A 215 -1.30 -25.88 -35.51
CA LEU A 215 -1.84 -27.22 -35.73
C LEU A 215 -3.01 -27.22 -36.72
N GLY A 216 -3.89 -26.21 -36.65
CA GLY A 216 -4.91 -26.01 -37.68
C GLY A 216 -4.31 -25.81 -39.08
N ALA A 217 -3.25 -25.01 -39.18
CA ALA A 217 -2.52 -24.75 -40.42
C ALA A 217 -1.85 -26.02 -40.99
N LEU A 218 -1.21 -26.81 -40.13
CA LEU A 218 -0.64 -28.11 -40.50
C LEU A 218 -1.73 -29.10 -40.95
N ALA A 219 -2.90 -29.10 -40.31
CA ALA A 219 -4.03 -29.90 -40.75
C ALA A 219 -4.51 -29.48 -42.15
N ALA A 220 -4.55 -28.19 -42.47
CA ALA A 220 -4.90 -27.70 -43.80
C ALA A 220 -3.89 -28.14 -44.87
N ILE A 221 -2.61 -28.15 -44.52
CA ILE A 221 -1.53 -28.63 -45.38
C ILE A 221 -1.62 -30.15 -45.59
N ALA A 222 -1.86 -30.92 -44.52
CA ALA A 222 -1.90 -32.39 -44.57
C ALA A 222 -3.15 -32.96 -45.25
N LEU A 223 -4.29 -32.27 -45.17
CA LEU A 223 -5.59 -32.75 -45.63
C LEU A 223 -5.60 -33.33 -47.06
N PRO A 224 -4.97 -32.69 -48.08
CA PRO A 224 -5.00 -33.17 -49.46
C PRO A 224 -4.25 -34.49 -49.69
N TRP A 225 -3.30 -34.84 -48.81
CA TRP A 225 -2.53 -36.08 -48.92
C TRP A 225 -3.08 -37.21 -48.05
N LEU A 226 -4.01 -36.89 -47.14
CA LEU A 226 -4.59 -37.88 -46.25
C LEU A 226 -5.72 -38.66 -46.94
N ARG A 227 -5.53 -39.99 -47.08
CA ARG A 227 -6.56 -40.91 -47.56
C ARG A 227 -6.91 -41.92 -46.47
N LEU A 228 -8.00 -41.66 -45.74
CA LEU A 228 -8.51 -42.56 -44.71
C LEU A 228 -9.76 -43.32 -45.20
N PRO A 229 -9.91 -44.62 -44.86
CA PRO A 229 -11.12 -45.37 -45.13
C PRO A 229 -12.31 -44.85 -44.31
N GLY A 230 -13.53 -45.12 -44.78
CA GLY A 230 -14.77 -44.54 -44.21
C GLY A 230 -14.93 -44.77 -42.71
N LEU A 231 -14.68 -45.99 -42.23
CA LEU A 231 -14.75 -46.35 -40.81
C LEU A 231 -13.72 -45.58 -39.98
N ALA A 232 -12.46 -45.47 -40.46
CA ALA A 232 -11.43 -44.72 -39.75
C ALA A 232 -11.79 -43.25 -39.61
N ARG A 233 -12.39 -42.64 -40.65
CA ARG A 233 -12.87 -41.24 -40.59
C ARG A 233 -14.02 -41.07 -39.60
N TRP A 234 -14.93 -42.03 -39.55
CA TRP A 234 -16.07 -42.03 -38.61
C TRP A 234 -15.59 -42.12 -37.16
N VAL A 235 -14.70 -43.08 -36.86
CA VAL A 235 -14.09 -43.26 -35.54
C VAL A 235 -13.28 -42.03 -35.15
N LEU A 236 -12.44 -41.51 -36.05
CA LEU A 236 -11.63 -40.32 -35.79
C LEU A 236 -12.50 -39.09 -35.46
N GLY A 237 -13.59 -38.88 -36.19
CA GLY A 237 -14.52 -37.80 -35.94
C GLY A 237 -15.22 -37.92 -34.57
N LEU A 238 -15.62 -39.12 -34.18
CA LEU A 238 -16.23 -39.36 -32.86
C LEU A 238 -15.23 -39.22 -31.71
N LEU A 239 -14.02 -39.76 -31.84
CA LEU A 239 -12.96 -39.58 -30.85
C LEU A 239 -12.62 -38.09 -30.69
N GLY A 240 -12.55 -37.36 -31.80
CA GLY A 240 -12.30 -35.92 -31.77
C GLY A 240 -13.43 -35.13 -31.08
N ALA A 241 -14.69 -35.43 -31.39
CA ALA A 241 -15.83 -34.82 -30.72
C ALA A 241 -15.92 -35.21 -29.23
N GLY A 242 -15.63 -36.47 -28.91
CA GLY A 242 -15.54 -36.98 -27.54
C GLY A 242 -14.44 -36.29 -26.74
N ALA A 243 -13.28 -36.02 -27.34
CA ALA A 243 -12.19 -35.26 -26.70
C ALA A 243 -12.60 -33.82 -26.36
N ILE A 244 -13.28 -33.11 -27.28
CA ILE A 244 -13.80 -31.76 -27.03
C ILE A 244 -14.86 -31.79 -25.91
N GLY A 245 -15.77 -32.76 -25.94
CA GLY A 245 -16.79 -32.93 -24.91
C GLY A 245 -16.19 -33.28 -23.54
N ALA A 246 -15.22 -34.19 -23.50
CA ALA A 246 -14.50 -34.56 -22.28
C ALA A 246 -13.75 -33.37 -21.69
N ALA A 247 -13.04 -32.59 -22.50
CA ALA A 247 -12.37 -31.37 -22.04
C ALA A 247 -13.38 -30.36 -21.45
N THR A 248 -14.56 -30.22 -22.08
CA THR A 248 -15.62 -29.31 -21.61
C THR A 248 -16.17 -29.71 -20.22
N VAL A 249 -16.32 -31.02 -19.97
CA VAL A 249 -16.93 -31.55 -18.74
C VAL A 249 -15.93 -31.77 -17.61
N LEU A 250 -14.71 -32.21 -17.95
CA LEU A 250 -13.70 -32.65 -16.97
C LEU A 250 -12.77 -31.52 -16.54
N PHE A 251 -12.56 -30.49 -17.36
CA PHE A 251 -11.73 -29.35 -16.97
C PHE A 251 -12.53 -28.34 -16.14
N SER A 252 -11.79 -27.54 -15.38
CA SER A 252 -12.32 -26.48 -14.51
C SER A 252 -11.26 -25.41 -14.29
N SER A 253 -11.57 -24.39 -13.48
CA SER A 253 -10.60 -23.38 -13.03
C SER A 253 -9.40 -23.96 -12.27
N ALA A 254 -9.49 -25.20 -11.75
CA ALA A 254 -8.37 -25.89 -11.12
C ALA A 254 -7.42 -26.57 -12.12
N THR A 255 -7.79 -26.59 -13.41
CA THR A 255 -6.95 -27.19 -14.45
C THR A 255 -5.89 -26.19 -14.88
N ALA A 256 -4.61 -26.53 -14.72
CA ALA A 256 -3.50 -25.72 -15.24
C ALA A 256 -3.60 -25.63 -16.78
N PHE A 257 -4.08 -24.48 -17.27
CA PHE A 257 -4.48 -24.30 -18.67
C PHE A 257 -3.86 -23.02 -19.25
N PRO A 258 -3.52 -22.95 -20.56
CA PRO A 258 -3.60 -24.01 -21.57
C PRO A 258 -2.66 -25.20 -21.33
N GLY A 259 -1.36 -24.93 -21.15
CA GLY A 259 -0.34 -25.95 -20.90
C GLY A 259 -0.46 -27.20 -21.78
N SER A 260 -0.20 -28.37 -21.20
CA SER A 260 -0.41 -29.65 -21.87
C SER A 260 -1.88 -30.06 -21.95
N ALA A 261 -2.74 -29.55 -21.06
CA ALA A 261 -4.17 -29.88 -21.02
C ALA A 261 -4.89 -29.47 -22.32
N ALA A 262 -4.49 -28.33 -22.91
CA ALA A 262 -5.02 -27.84 -24.19
C ALA A 262 -4.77 -28.80 -25.38
N LEU A 263 -3.84 -29.76 -25.28
CA LEU A 263 -3.67 -30.79 -26.33
C LEU A 263 -4.95 -31.56 -26.62
N LEU A 264 -5.74 -31.86 -25.59
CA LEU A 264 -6.95 -32.67 -25.72
C LEU A 264 -8.00 -32.02 -26.65
N PRO A 265 -8.50 -30.79 -26.38
CA PRO A 265 -9.46 -30.13 -27.27
C PRO A 265 -8.84 -29.77 -28.64
N VAL A 266 -7.55 -29.44 -28.69
CA VAL A 266 -6.86 -29.04 -29.93
C VAL A 266 -6.70 -30.22 -30.89
N LEU A 267 -6.14 -31.34 -30.42
CA LEU A 267 -6.03 -32.57 -31.21
C LEU A 267 -7.41 -33.14 -31.53
N GLY A 268 -8.37 -33.03 -30.61
CA GLY A 268 -9.77 -33.38 -30.86
C GLY A 268 -10.36 -32.58 -32.03
N THR A 269 -10.10 -31.28 -32.08
CA THR A 269 -10.54 -30.40 -33.18
C THR A 269 -9.87 -30.78 -34.50
N VAL A 270 -8.56 -31.03 -34.49
CA VAL A 270 -7.84 -31.53 -35.68
C VAL A 270 -8.44 -32.86 -36.16
N ALA A 271 -8.74 -33.79 -35.26
CA ALA A 271 -9.36 -35.08 -35.60
C ALA A 271 -10.73 -34.91 -36.27
N VAL A 272 -11.59 -34.02 -35.75
CA VAL A 272 -12.89 -33.69 -36.38
C VAL A 272 -12.69 -33.08 -37.77
N ILE A 273 -11.73 -32.16 -37.94
CA ILE A 273 -11.43 -31.54 -39.23
C ILE A 273 -10.97 -32.60 -40.25
N MET A 274 -10.08 -33.51 -39.83
CA MET A 274 -9.47 -34.56 -40.67
C MET A 274 -10.43 -35.71 -41.00
N ALA A 275 -11.53 -35.87 -40.25
CA ALA A 275 -12.63 -36.77 -40.61
C ALA A 275 -13.42 -36.32 -41.86
N GLN A 276 -13.25 -35.06 -42.29
CA GLN A 276 -13.83 -34.43 -43.49
C GLN A 276 -15.34 -34.71 -43.68
N GLY A 277 -16.12 -34.53 -42.62
CA GLY A 277 -17.58 -34.59 -42.69
C GLY A 277 -18.23 -35.97 -42.50
N ASN A 278 -17.47 -37.03 -42.26
CA ASN A 278 -18.03 -38.36 -41.96
C ASN A 278 -18.37 -38.52 -40.46
N GLY A 279 -19.34 -39.37 -40.12
CA GLY A 279 -19.81 -39.57 -38.73
C GLY A 279 -20.45 -38.32 -38.13
N ILE A 280 -19.83 -37.75 -37.08
CA ILE A 280 -20.30 -36.53 -36.40
C ILE A 280 -20.48 -35.34 -37.37
N GLY A 281 -19.75 -35.34 -38.50
CA GLY A 281 -19.89 -34.32 -39.54
C GLY A 281 -21.30 -34.20 -40.13
N GLY A 282 -22.10 -35.29 -40.13
CA GLY A 282 -23.50 -35.25 -40.52
C GLY A 282 -24.36 -34.40 -39.57
N PHE A 283 -24.17 -34.60 -38.26
CA PHE A 283 -24.83 -33.79 -37.23
C PHE A 283 -24.39 -32.32 -37.28
N LEU A 284 -23.07 -32.06 -37.40
CA LEU A 284 -22.53 -30.71 -37.51
C LEU A 284 -23.02 -29.98 -38.77
N SER A 285 -23.33 -30.72 -39.85
CA SER A 285 -23.84 -30.16 -41.10
C SER A 285 -25.34 -29.87 -41.10
N THR A 286 -26.06 -30.17 -40.01
CA THR A 286 -27.50 -29.87 -39.89
C THR A 286 -27.78 -28.37 -40.00
N ARG A 287 -28.99 -28.00 -40.43
CA ARG A 287 -29.38 -26.59 -40.59
C ARG A 287 -29.24 -25.78 -39.28
N PRO A 288 -29.65 -26.28 -38.10
CA PRO A 288 -29.48 -25.55 -36.84
C PRO A 288 -28.02 -25.31 -36.47
N MET A 289 -27.17 -26.34 -36.55
CA MET A 289 -25.74 -26.22 -36.25
C MET A 289 -25.05 -25.21 -37.16
N ARG A 290 -25.37 -25.23 -38.46
CA ARG A 290 -24.84 -24.25 -39.40
C ARG A 290 -25.38 -22.84 -39.17
N ALA A 291 -26.63 -22.71 -38.74
CA ALA A 291 -27.21 -21.40 -38.41
C ALA A 291 -26.51 -20.77 -37.20
N MET A 292 -26.34 -21.53 -36.12
CA MET A 292 -25.57 -21.12 -34.94
C MET A 292 -24.11 -20.84 -35.30
N GLY A 293 -23.49 -21.69 -36.12
CA GLY A 293 -22.13 -21.52 -36.59
C GLY A 293 -21.90 -20.25 -37.42
N ARG A 294 -22.91 -19.83 -38.20
CA ARG A 294 -22.87 -18.55 -38.92
C ARG A 294 -23.02 -17.36 -37.99
N LEU A 295 -23.79 -17.49 -36.92
CA LEU A 295 -24.00 -16.44 -35.92
C LEU A 295 -22.89 -16.37 -34.85
N SER A 296 -22.10 -17.45 -34.71
CA SER A 296 -21.11 -17.66 -33.64
C SER A 296 -20.24 -16.44 -33.33
N PHE A 297 -19.77 -15.73 -34.36
CA PHE A 297 -18.93 -14.55 -34.17
C PHE A 297 -19.68 -13.40 -33.48
N SER A 298 -20.81 -12.95 -34.02
CA SER A 298 -21.60 -11.88 -33.39
C SER A 298 -22.15 -12.30 -32.03
N TRP A 299 -22.50 -13.58 -31.85
CA TRP A 299 -22.97 -14.08 -30.56
C TRP A 299 -21.86 -14.06 -29.51
N TYR A 300 -20.65 -14.46 -29.90
CA TYR A 300 -19.46 -14.35 -29.05
C TYR A 300 -19.17 -12.89 -28.66
N LEU A 301 -19.41 -11.91 -29.54
CA LEU A 301 -19.20 -10.51 -29.15
C LEU A 301 -20.25 -9.97 -28.17
N TRP A 302 -21.52 -10.40 -28.27
CA TRP A 302 -22.61 -9.84 -27.47
C TRP A 302 -22.86 -10.56 -26.15
N HIS A 303 -22.57 -11.86 -26.05
CA HIS A 303 -22.94 -12.64 -24.86
C HIS A 303 -22.29 -12.12 -23.57
N TRP A 304 -21.01 -11.73 -23.64
CA TRP A 304 -20.25 -11.33 -22.46
C TRP A 304 -20.63 -9.93 -21.95
N PRO A 305 -20.72 -8.87 -22.80
CA PRO A 305 -21.23 -7.58 -22.34
C PRO A 305 -22.63 -7.67 -21.71
N VAL A 306 -23.52 -8.46 -22.29
CA VAL A 306 -24.88 -8.65 -21.77
C VAL A 306 -24.84 -9.24 -20.36
N LEU A 307 -24.00 -10.26 -20.12
CA LEU A 307 -23.80 -10.84 -18.80
C LEU A 307 -23.19 -9.83 -17.82
N VAL A 308 -22.06 -9.21 -18.18
CA VAL A 308 -21.32 -8.31 -17.28
C VAL A 308 -22.17 -7.11 -16.88
N PHE A 309 -22.91 -6.49 -17.81
CA PHE A 309 -23.80 -5.38 -17.45
C PHE A 309 -24.99 -5.84 -16.61
N ALA A 310 -25.54 -7.03 -16.86
CA ALA A 310 -26.62 -7.55 -16.03
C ALA A 310 -26.15 -7.79 -14.58
N GLU A 311 -24.96 -8.36 -14.38
CA GLU A 311 -24.38 -8.55 -13.04
C GLU A 311 -23.95 -7.24 -12.39
N ALA A 312 -23.47 -6.27 -13.17
CA ALA A 312 -23.14 -4.94 -12.65
C ALA A 312 -24.37 -4.21 -12.07
N VAL A 313 -25.57 -4.48 -12.61
CA VAL A 313 -26.82 -3.84 -12.15
C VAL A 313 -27.55 -4.69 -11.10
N ALA A 314 -27.60 -6.02 -11.29
CA ALA A 314 -28.40 -6.92 -10.46
C ALA A 314 -27.61 -7.69 -9.40
N GLY A 315 -26.28 -7.56 -9.36
CA GLY A 315 -25.41 -8.37 -8.51
C GLY A 315 -25.19 -9.78 -9.07
N GLU A 316 -24.77 -10.70 -8.20
CA GLU A 316 -24.48 -12.09 -8.59
C GLU A 316 -25.74 -12.82 -9.10
N LEU A 317 -25.65 -13.39 -10.30
CA LEU A 317 -26.77 -14.08 -10.93
C LEU A 317 -26.61 -15.60 -10.86
N ALA A 318 -27.70 -16.32 -10.65
CA ALA A 318 -27.71 -17.78 -10.76
C ALA A 318 -27.56 -18.23 -12.22
N TRP A 319 -26.95 -19.40 -12.44
CA TRP A 319 -26.69 -19.94 -13.77
C TRP A 319 -27.90 -20.01 -14.73
N PRO A 320 -29.16 -20.27 -14.30
CA PRO A 320 -30.29 -20.28 -15.23
C PRO A 320 -30.59 -18.88 -15.82
N VAL A 321 -30.41 -17.84 -15.01
CA VAL A 321 -30.59 -16.45 -15.45
C VAL A 321 -29.47 -16.05 -16.40
N LYS A 322 -28.21 -16.41 -16.07
CA LYS A 322 -27.08 -16.19 -16.98
C LYS A 322 -27.28 -16.90 -18.31
N LEU A 323 -27.75 -18.15 -18.30
CA LEU A 323 -28.06 -18.89 -19.52
C LEU A 323 -29.14 -18.19 -20.35
N ALA A 324 -30.23 -17.74 -19.72
CA ALA A 324 -31.29 -17.01 -20.41
C ALA A 324 -30.77 -15.71 -21.06
N LEU A 325 -29.92 -14.95 -20.36
CA LEU A 325 -29.27 -13.73 -20.87
C LEU A 325 -28.35 -14.02 -22.06
N VAL A 326 -27.55 -15.08 -21.95
CA VAL A 326 -26.65 -15.51 -23.01
C VAL A 326 -27.41 -15.96 -24.26
N LEU A 327 -28.54 -16.66 -24.09
CA LEU A 327 -29.44 -17.01 -25.19
C LEU A 327 -30.11 -15.76 -25.78
N ALA A 328 -30.54 -14.82 -24.94
CA ALA A 328 -31.13 -13.56 -25.37
C ALA A 328 -30.13 -12.70 -26.18
N ALA A 329 -28.82 -12.78 -25.88
CA ALA A 329 -27.77 -12.11 -26.63
C ALA A 329 -27.68 -12.54 -28.11
N ALA A 330 -28.29 -13.66 -28.49
CA ALA A 330 -28.45 -14.05 -29.90
C ALA A 330 -29.29 -13.03 -30.70
N GLY A 331 -30.20 -12.29 -30.04
CA GLY A 331 -31.01 -11.23 -30.64
C GLY A 331 -30.18 -10.05 -31.18
N PRO A 332 -29.45 -9.30 -30.33
CA PRO A 332 -28.56 -8.24 -30.80
C PRO A 332 -27.46 -8.78 -31.72
N ALA A 333 -26.95 -9.99 -31.48
CA ALA A 333 -26.02 -10.64 -32.40
C ALA A 333 -26.59 -10.82 -33.81
N TRP A 334 -27.85 -11.29 -33.92
CA TRP A 334 -28.52 -11.47 -35.20
C TRP A 334 -28.77 -10.12 -35.89
N LEU A 335 -29.17 -9.09 -35.12
CA LEU A 335 -29.35 -7.73 -35.63
C LEU A 335 -28.04 -7.16 -36.18
N THR A 336 -26.94 -7.23 -35.42
CA THR A 336 -25.61 -6.78 -35.88
C THR A 336 -25.16 -7.54 -37.13
N ALA A 337 -25.35 -8.87 -37.16
CA ALA A 337 -25.01 -9.67 -38.32
C ALA A 337 -25.84 -9.30 -39.56
N ARG A 338 -27.14 -9.00 -39.37
CA ARG A 338 -28.08 -8.71 -40.46
C ARG A 338 -27.95 -7.29 -40.99
N LEU A 339 -27.80 -6.31 -40.10
CA LEU A 339 -27.85 -4.88 -40.40
C LEU A 339 -26.46 -4.28 -40.67
N VAL A 340 -25.39 -4.88 -40.14
CA VAL A 340 -24.03 -4.32 -40.24
C VAL A 340 -23.08 -5.27 -40.96
N GLU A 341 -22.87 -6.49 -40.44
CA GLU A 341 -21.88 -7.41 -41.02
C GLU A 341 -22.20 -7.78 -42.47
N ARG A 342 -23.42 -8.29 -42.74
CA ARG A 342 -23.79 -8.77 -44.08
C ARG A 342 -23.77 -7.65 -45.13
N PRO A 343 -24.36 -6.46 -44.90
CA PRO A 343 -24.32 -5.38 -45.88
C PRO A 343 -22.89 -4.94 -46.19
N VAL A 344 -22.02 -4.78 -45.18
CA VAL A 344 -20.63 -4.37 -45.40
C VAL A 344 -19.82 -5.46 -46.12
N ARG A 345 -19.99 -6.72 -45.70
CA ARG A 345 -19.25 -7.86 -46.24
C ARG A 345 -19.57 -8.15 -47.70
N PHE A 346 -20.85 -8.05 -48.08
CA PHE A 346 -21.34 -8.43 -49.40
C PHE A 346 -21.70 -7.24 -50.30
N SER A 347 -21.43 -6.00 -49.88
CA SER A 347 -21.68 -4.82 -50.71
C SER A 347 -20.80 -4.84 -51.97
N PRO A 348 -21.40 -4.81 -53.17
CA PRO A 348 -20.67 -4.73 -54.44
C PRO A 348 -19.76 -3.50 -54.51
N THR A 349 -20.23 -2.36 -54.02
CA THR A 349 -19.51 -1.07 -54.03
C THR A 349 -18.25 -1.11 -53.17
N ILE A 350 -18.33 -1.75 -52.01
CA ILE A 350 -17.21 -1.87 -51.08
C ILE A 350 -16.25 -2.96 -51.57
N SER A 351 -16.77 -4.07 -52.07
CA SER A 351 -15.95 -5.18 -52.59
C SER A 351 -15.22 -4.88 -53.88
N ALA A 352 -15.64 -3.84 -54.62
CA ALA A 352 -15.01 -3.47 -55.89
C ALA A 352 -13.55 -3.03 -55.74
N LEU A 353 -13.16 -2.44 -54.59
CA LEU A 353 -11.79 -1.96 -54.37
C LEU A 353 -11.31 -2.30 -52.94
N PRO A 354 -10.11 -2.91 -52.78
CA PRO A 354 -9.58 -3.26 -51.46
C PRO A 354 -9.49 -2.08 -50.50
N VAL A 355 -9.14 -0.88 -51.02
CA VAL A 355 -9.00 0.34 -50.22
C VAL A 355 -10.30 0.76 -49.54
N ARG A 356 -11.46 0.51 -50.17
CA ARG A 356 -12.77 0.82 -49.57
C ARG A 356 -13.07 -0.11 -48.40
N GLY A 357 -12.72 -1.39 -48.52
CA GLY A 357 -12.84 -2.36 -47.43
C GLY A 357 -11.92 -2.01 -46.25
N LEU A 358 -10.68 -1.58 -46.54
CA LEU A 358 -9.74 -1.11 -45.51
C LEU A 358 -10.21 0.18 -44.85
N ALA A 359 -10.74 1.15 -45.60
CA ALA A 359 -11.28 2.38 -45.06
C ALA A 359 -12.42 2.12 -44.07
N ILE A 360 -13.34 1.19 -44.38
CA ILE A 360 -14.38 0.78 -43.44
C ILE A 360 -13.79 0.11 -42.19
N GLY A 361 -12.75 -0.70 -42.35
CA GLY A 361 -12.01 -1.27 -41.23
C GLY A 361 -11.44 -0.19 -40.31
N VAL A 362 -10.79 0.82 -40.88
CA VAL A 362 -10.25 1.97 -40.14
C VAL A 362 -11.37 2.72 -39.43
N THR A 363 -12.49 3.01 -40.10
CA THR A 363 -13.65 3.66 -39.47
C THR A 363 -14.21 2.83 -38.31
N ALA A 364 -14.28 1.50 -38.45
CA ALA A 364 -14.76 0.59 -37.43
C ALA A 364 -13.82 0.49 -36.21
N VAL A 365 -12.55 0.90 -36.34
CA VAL A 365 -11.60 1.07 -35.22
C VAL A 365 -11.70 2.48 -34.62
N LEU A 366 -11.73 3.52 -35.46
CA LEU A 366 -11.74 4.91 -35.00
C LEU A 366 -13.02 5.29 -34.25
N LEU A 367 -14.18 4.74 -34.62
CA LEU A 367 -15.46 5.03 -33.95
C LEU A 367 -15.46 4.57 -32.48
N PRO A 368 -15.14 3.31 -32.15
CA PRO A 368 -14.96 2.89 -30.75
C PRO A 368 -13.89 3.67 -30.00
N VAL A 369 -12.76 3.99 -30.65
CA VAL A 369 -11.70 4.80 -30.03
C VAL A 369 -12.24 6.18 -29.64
N ALA A 370 -12.95 6.85 -30.55
CA ALA A 370 -13.58 8.13 -30.28
C ALA A 370 -14.65 8.02 -29.19
N ALA A 371 -15.50 6.98 -29.25
CA ALA A 371 -16.52 6.73 -28.23
C ALA A 371 -15.90 6.49 -26.85
N GLY A 372 -14.84 5.68 -26.75
CA GLY A 372 -14.08 5.44 -25.53
C GLY A 372 -13.44 6.72 -24.99
N LEU A 373 -12.75 7.51 -25.84
CA LEU A 373 -12.16 8.78 -25.41
C LEU A 373 -13.20 9.79 -24.93
N VAL A 374 -14.34 9.91 -25.63
CA VAL A 374 -15.43 10.82 -25.24
C VAL A 374 -16.08 10.38 -23.93
N THR A 375 -16.46 9.12 -23.82
CA THR A 375 -17.10 8.57 -22.60
C THR A 375 -16.15 8.54 -21.41
N GLY A 376 -14.89 8.16 -21.61
CA GLY A 376 -13.85 8.19 -20.58
C GLY A 376 -13.54 9.62 -20.10
N SER A 377 -13.48 10.59 -21.02
CA SER A 377 -13.32 12.01 -20.67
C SER A 377 -14.54 12.54 -19.91
N ALA A 378 -15.76 12.15 -20.33
CA ALA A 378 -16.98 12.52 -19.62
C ALA A 378 -17.01 11.93 -18.20
N ALA A 379 -16.69 10.65 -18.05
CA ALA A 379 -16.57 9.98 -16.75
C ALA A 379 -15.49 10.64 -15.87
N GLN A 380 -14.34 11.01 -16.44
CA GLN A 380 -13.31 11.74 -15.72
C GLN A 380 -13.77 13.13 -15.24
N ARG A 381 -14.57 13.84 -16.03
CA ARG A 381 -15.14 15.13 -15.62
C ARG A 381 -16.15 14.95 -14.47
N MET A 382 -16.93 13.88 -14.47
CA MET A 382 -17.89 13.58 -13.40
C MET A 382 -17.22 13.37 -12.04
N MET A 383 -15.99 12.86 -12.01
CA MET A 383 -15.20 12.69 -10.78
C MET A 383 -14.57 13.99 -10.26
N GLY A 384 -14.76 15.12 -10.95
CA GLY A 384 -14.11 16.39 -10.59
C GLY A 384 -12.70 16.47 -11.17
N GLY A 385 -12.59 16.54 -12.50
CA GLY A 385 -11.33 16.56 -13.21
C GLY A 385 -10.51 17.83 -12.97
N GLY A 386 -9.40 17.66 -12.26
CA GLY A 386 -8.30 18.60 -12.24
C GLY A 386 -7.23 18.06 -11.33
N ILE A 387 -6.00 18.00 -11.83
CA ILE A 387 -4.81 18.04 -10.98
C ILE A 387 -4.85 19.43 -10.31
N THR A 388 -5.79 19.66 -9.40
CA THR A 388 -5.51 20.63 -8.35
C THR A 388 -4.33 20.02 -7.66
N GLU A 389 -3.21 20.70 -7.83
CA GLU A 389 -2.00 20.61 -7.03
C GLU A 389 -2.42 20.77 -5.57
N LEU A 390 -3.11 19.77 -5.01
CA LEU A 390 -3.43 19.68 -3.61
C LEU A 390 -2.17 19.11 -2.94
N ALA A 391 -1.07 19.82 -3.12
CA ALA A 391 -0.17 20.11 -2.02
C ALA A 391 -0.89 21.01 -0.99
N ALA A 392 -2.19 20.76 -0.71
CA ALA A 392 -2.72 21.14 0.58
C ALA A 392 -1.95 20.29 1.55
N THR A 393 -1.19 20.96 2.41
CA THR A 393 -0.76 20.39 3.66
C THR A 393 -2.00 19.81 4.33
N LEU A 394 -2.14 18.47 4.25
CA LEU A 394 -3.15 17.76 5.02
C LEU A 394 -3.05 18.27 6.47
N PRO A 395 -4.17 18.44 7.18
CA PRO A 395 -4.13 18.70 8.61
C PRO A 395 -3.23 17.69 9.31
N LEU A 396 -2.68 18.07 10.47
CA LEU A 396 -1.79 17.19 11.20
C LEU A 396 -2.49 15.85 11.50
N ALA A 397 -1.75 14.76 11.31
CA ALA A 397 -2.19 13.44 11.72
C ALA A 397 -2.47 13.42 13.23
N ALA A 398 -3.65 12.91 13.61
CA ALA A 398 -4.03 12.77 15.00
C ALA A 398 -3.19 11.65 15.65
N ALA A 399 -2.49 11.97 16.74
CA ALA A 399 -1.68 10.99 17.47
C ALA A 399 -2.56 10.06 18.33
N ASP A 400 -3.70 10.55 18.83
CA ASP A 400 -4.61 9.86 19.76
C ASP A 400 -6.06 10.21 19.48
N GLY A 401 -6.97 9.58 20.22
CA GLY A 401 -8.41 9.76 20.08
C GLY A 401 -8.98 8.96 18.92
N PRO A 402 -10.29 9.11 18.65
CA PRO A 402 -10.96 8.35 17.61
C PRO A 402 -10.58 8.83 16.21
N ASP A 403 -10.16 10.09 16.03
CA ASP A 403 -10.03 10.73 14.72
C ASP A 403 -8.74 10.34 13.97
N LEU A 404 -8.73 10.47 12.63
CA LEU A 404 -7.56 10.26 11.79
C LEU A 404 -6.70 11.53 11.67
N LEU A 405 -7.36 12.69 11.58
CA LEU A 405 -6.77 14.02 11.42
C LEU A 405 -7.21 14.94 12.56
N THR A 406 -6.41 15.97 12.88
CA THR A 406 -6.80 17.01 13.85
C THR A 406 -7.84 18.00 13.31
N GLY A 407 -8.19 17.89 12.02
CA GLY A 407 -9.23 18.65 11.33
C GLY A 407 -9.56 17.99 9.99
N PRO A 408 -10.67 18.34 9.33
CA PRO A 408 -11.05 17.73 8.05
C PRO A 408 -10.08 18.12 6.93
N ALA A 409 -9.80 17.18 6.02
CA ALA A 409 -9.05 17.47 4.80
C ALA A 409 -9.86 18.41 3.87
N PRO A 410 -9.20 19.31 3.12
CA PRO A 410 -9.86 20.29 2.27
C PRO A 410 -10.57 19.67 1.04
N GLY A 411 -10.32 18.39 0.76
CA GLY A 411 -10.95 17.63 -0.30
C GLY A 411 -10.64 16.14 -0.16
N LEU A 412 -11.25 15.32 -1.02
CA LEU A 412 -11.01 13.88 -1.02
C LEU A 412 -9.55 13.57 -1.37
N THR A 413 -8.84 12.92 -0.45
CA THR A 413 -7.40 12.66 -0.56
C THR A 413 -7.07 11.19 -0.30
N PRO A 414 -6.38 10.48 -1.20
CA PRO A 414 -6.11 10.90 -2.58
C PRO A 414 -7.42 11.09 -3.38
N PRO A 415 -7.39 11.84 -4.49
CA PRO A 415 -8.47 11.85 -5.48
C PRO A 415 -8.80 10.44 -5.95
N VAL A 416 -10.07 10.19 -6.30
CA VAL A 416 -10.57 8.84 -6.64
C VAL A 416 -9.81 8.21 -7.81
N ASP A 417 -9.43 9.01 -8.81
CA ASP A 417 -8.70 8.55 -10.00
C ASP A 417 -7.23 8.18 -9.72
N LEU A 418 -6.67 8.68 -8.61
CA LEU A 418 -5.32 8.34 -8.14
C LEU A 418 -5.32 7.28 -7.03
N ALA A 419 -6.47 6.96 -6.44
CA ALA A 419 -6.57 6.06 -5.30
C ALA A 419 -5.90 4.70 -5.54
N ARG A 420 -6.15 4.07 -6.70
CA ARG A 420 -5.54 2.78 -7.09
C ARG A 420 -4.03 2.85 -7.32
N ALA A 421 -3.51 4.04 -7.65
CA ALA A 421 -2.08 4.29 -7.82
C ALA A 421 -1.41 4.73 -6.51
N ASP A 422 -2.16 5.02 -5.44
CA ASP A 422 -1.64 5.37 -4.12
C ASP A 422 -1.19 4.13 -3.34
N VAL A 423 -0.22 3.43 -3.94
CA VAL A 423 0.41 2.21 -3.43
C VAL A 423 1.66 2.56 -2.59
N PRO A 424 2.11 1.67 -1.69
CA PRO A 424 3.28 1.91 -0.87
C PRO A 424 4.52 2.04 -1.76
N PRO A 425 5.42 3.01 -1.50
CA PRO A 425 6.60 3.25 -2.34
C PRO A 425 7.72 2.22 -2.06
N VAL A 426 7.47 0.94 -2.37
CA VAL A 426 8.40 -0.20 -2.22
C VAL A 426 8.79 -0.79 -3.59
N PRO A 427 9.45 -0.02 -4.47
CA PRO A 427 9.66 -0.42 -5.87
C PRO A 427 10.45 -1.73 -5.99
N GLY A 428 9.83 -2.75 -6.57
CA GLY A 428 10.43 -4.07 -6.79
C GLY A 428 10.68 -4.90 -5.52
N CYS A 429 10.18 -4.46 -4.36
CA CYS A 429 10.39 -5.11 -3.08
C CYS A 429 9.26 -6.01 -2.63
N GLU A 430 8.08 -5.80 -3.17
CA GLU A 430 6.95 -6.72 -3.02
C GLU A 430 7.01 -7.74 -4.16
N LEU A 431 7.39 -8.97 -3.83
CA LEU A 431 7.57 -10.01 -4.84
C LEU A 431 6.24 -10.49 -5.40
N PHE A 432 6.19 -10.62 -6.72
CA PHE A 432 5.05 -11.21 -7.42
C PHE A 432 4.94 -12.71 -7.12
N PRO A 433 3.77 -13.33 -7.39
CA PRO A 433 3.54 -14.69 -6.98
C PRO A 433 4.62 -15.70 -7.40
N ALA A 434 5.04 -15.67 -8.66
CA ALA A 434 6.02 -16.62 -9.20
C ALA A 434 7.49 -16.39 -8.80
N GLU A 435 7.82 -15.25 -8.18
CA GLU A 435 9.20 -14.88 -7.88
C GLU A 435 9.68 -15.49 -6.56
N LEU A 436 10.87 -16.11 -6.54
CA LEU A 436 11.44 -16.68 -5.31
C LEU A 436 12.42 -15.74 -4.61
N THR A 437 13.06 -14.84 -5.36
CA THR A 437 14.13 -13.97 -4.87
C THR A 437 13.88 -12.55 -5.34
N GLY A 438 14.17 -11.58 -4.48
CA GLY A 438 14.05 -10.16 -4.76
C GLY A 438 15.35 -9.40 -4.44
N PRO A 439 15.36 -8.07 -4.69
CA PRO A 439 16.45 -7.21 -4.25
C PRO A 439 16.55 -7.14 -2.72
N GLU A 440 17.62 -6.54 -2.19
CA GLU A 440 17.84 -6.50 -0.74
C GLU A 440 16.82 -5.69 0.06
N CYS A 441 16.13 -4.73 -0.56
CA CYS A 441 15.04 -3.96 0.01
C CYS A 441 15.37 -3.31 1.37
N LEU A 442 16.53 -2.68 1.44
CA LEU A 442 16.97 -1.87 2.57
C LEU A 442 16.79 -0.38 2.23
N PHE A 443 16.01 0.32 3.04
CA PHE A 443 15.71 1.74 2.87
C PHE A 443 16.32 2.54 4.02
N GLY A 444 17.10 3.57 3.73
CA GLY A 444 17.87 4.33 4.72
C GLY A 444 19.37 4.01 4.68
N ASP A 445 20.13 4.57 5.61
CA ASP A 445 21.58 4.33 5.71
C ASP A 445 21.86 2.87 6.13
N PRO A 446 22.62 2.08 5.33
CA PRO A 446 22.97 0.71 5.69
C PRO A 446 23.72 0.57 7.03
N ALA A 447 24.43 1.62 7.45
CA ALA A 447 25.14 1.67 8.73
C ALA A 447 24.23 2.02 9.92
N ALA A 448 23.03 2.52 9.67
CA ALA A 448 22.06 2.84 10.72
C ALA A 448 21.48 1.57 11.37
N PRO A 449 21.00 1.65 12.62
CA PRO A 449 20.24 0.56 13.22
C PRO A 449 19.03 0.17 12.37
N GLN A 450 18.81 -1.13 12.20
CA GLN A 450 17.81 -1.64 11.24
C GLN A 450 16.55 -2.12 11.94
N VAL A 451 15.39 -1.88 11.34
CA VAL A 451 14.11 -2.54 11.68
C VAL A 451 13.67 -3.40 10.50
N LEU A 452 12.91 -4.46 10.78
CA LEU A 452 12.40 -5.39 9.77
C LEU A 452 10.89 -5.22 9.61
N LEU A 453 10.40 -5.12 8.38
CA LEU A 453 8.99 -5.28 8.01
C LEU A 453 8.84 -6.56 7.19
N ILE A 454 8.04 -7.51 7.68
CA ILE A 454 7.89 -8.84 7.07
C ILE A 454 6.42 -9.27 6.96
N GLY A 455 6.04 -9.86 5.83
CA GLY A 455 4.70 -10.43 5.61
C GLY A 455 4.24 -10.46 4.16
N ASP A 456 2.94 -10.25 3.92
CA ASP A 456 2.34 -10.15 2.59
C ASP A 456 2.07 -8.69 2.15
N SER A 457 1.14 -8.47 1.22
CA SER A 457 0.73 -7.12 0.79
C SER A 457 0.04 -6.31 1.91
N HIS A 458 -0.50 -6.95 2.94
CA HIS A 458 -1.00 -6.29 4.15
C HIS A 458 0.12 -5.93 5.12
N ALA A 459 1.31 -6.51 5.00
CA ALA A 459 2.52 -5.96 5.61
C ALA A 459 3.09 -4.81 4.77
N SER A 460 3.16 -4.97 3.45
CA SER A 460 3.71 -3.93 2.57
C SER A 460 2.94 -2.61 2.66
N GLN A 461 1.61 -2.67 2.85
CA GLN A 461 0.80 -1.46 3.04
C GLN A 461 1.27 -0.60 4.20
N TRP A 462 1.83 -1.19 5.27
CA TRP A 462 2.32 -0.47 6.46
C TRP A 462 3.65 0.26 6.25
N PHE A 463 4.32 0.07 5.10
CA PHE A 463 5.62 0.68 4.82
C PHE A 463 5.66 2.21 4.98
N PRO A 464 4.68 3.02 4.53
CA PRO A 464 4.71 4.47 4.71
C PRO A 464 4.81 4.89 6.18
N ALA A 465 4.07 4.22 7.08
CA ALA A 465 4.11 4.49 8.51
C ALA A 465 5.47 4.13 9.14
N ILE A 466 5.99 2.95 8.79
CA ILE A 466 7.26 2.45 9.33
C ILE A 466 8.44 3.27 8.80
N ARG A 467 8.42 3.66 7.51
CA ARG A 467 9.44 4.52 6.92
C ARG A 467 9.54 5.86 7.63
N GLN A 468 8.41 6.52 7.88
CA GLN A 468 8.38 7.77 8.62
C GLN A 468 8.91 7.63 10.06
N LEU A 469 8.55 6.54 10.74
CA LEU A 469 9.08 6.22 12.07
C LEU A 469 10.60 6.05 12.03
N ALA A 470 11.11 5.30 11.05
CA ALA A 470 12.53 5.04 10.89
C ALA A 470 13.32 6.32 10.54
N GLU A 471 12.81 7.16 9.64
CA GLU A 471 13.40 8.45 9.28
C GLU A 471 13.55 9.36 10.51
N ARG A 472 12.52 9.48 11.35
CA ARG A 472 12.58 10.29 12.60
C ARG A 472 13.59 9.76 13.62
N ARG A 473 13.95 8.49 13.54
CA ARG A 473 14.84 7.81 14.50
C ARG A 473 16.22 7.53 13.94
N GLY A 474 16.49 7.93 12.70
CA GLY A 474 17.75 7.61 12.00
C GLY A 474 17.96 6.10 11.87
N TRP A 475 16.91 5.34 11.55
CA TRP A 475 16.96 3.89 11.32
C TRP A 475 16.83 3.56 9.84
N ALA A 476 17.31 2.38 9.46
CA ALA A 476 17.01 1.78 8.16
C ALA A 476 15.91 0.72 8.26
N VAL A 477 15.07 0.63 7.24
CA VAL A 477 13.97 -0.35 7.15
C VAL A 477 14.34 -1.42 6.15
N ARG A 478 14.45 -2.67 6.60
CA ARG A 478 14.54 -3.84 5.72
C ARG A 478 13.12 -4.36 5.48
N VAL A 479 12.74 -4.54 4.22
CA VAL A 479 11.42 -5.05 3.82
C VAL A 479 11.55 -6.46 3.24
N ARG A 480 10.67 -7.36 3.67
CA ARG A 480 10.55 -8.74 3.16
C ARG A 480 9.08 -9.07 2.98
N VAL A 481 8.53 -8.77 1.80
CA VAL A 481 7.10 -8.94 1.53
C VAL A 481 6.83 -9.61 0.19
N LYS A 482 5.75 -10.41 0.13
CA LYS A 482 5.37 -11.17 -1.07
C LYS A 482 3.85 -11.24 -1.23
N GLN A 483 3.37 -11.00 -2.45
CA GLN A 483 1.93 -10.91 -2.75
C GLN A 483 1.16 -12.18 -2.42
N GLY A 484 0.11 -12.05 -1.62
CA GLY A 484 -0.75 -13.19 -1.25
C GLY A 484 -0.03 -14.30 -0.49
N CYS A 485 1.14 -14.02 0.11
CA CYS A 485 1.97 -15.01 0.80
C CYS A 485 1.96 -14.79 2.31
N PRO A 486 1.09 -15.49 3.07
CA PRO A 486 0.98 -15.27 4.50
C PRO A 486 2.29 -15.54 5.23
N LEU A 487 2.61 -14.69 6.20
CA LEU A 487 3.68 -14.96 7.17
C LEU A 487 3.42 -16.17 8.07
N PRO A 488 2.19 -16.49 8.56
CA PRO A 488 1.97 -17.76 9.25
C PRO A 488 2.31 -18.92 8.31
N GLU A 489 2.99 -19.95 8.83
CA GLU A 489 3.47 -21.11 8.04
C GLU A 489 2.30 -22.00 7.53
N LEU A 490 1.56 -21.49 6.54
CA LEU A 490 0.42 -22.10 5.83
C LEU A 490 0.69 -22.19 4.33
N THR A 491 0.45 -23.37 3.75
CA THR A 491 0.33 -23.52 2.29
C THR A 491 -1.07 -23.07 1.87
N VAL A 492 -1.14 -22.10 0.96
CA VAL A 492 -2.40 -21.51 0.49
C VAL A 492 -2.59 -21.73 -1.01
N TYR A 493 -3.81 -21.57 -1.51
CA TYR A 493 -4.07 -21.47 -2.94
C TYR A 493 -3.82 -20.03 -3.40
N ASN A 494 -3.05 -19.83 -4.47
CA ASN A 494 -2.86 -18.52 -5.06
C ASN A 494 -3.79 -18.39 -6.28
N PRO A 495 -4.69 -17.40 -6.30
CA PRO A 495 -5.61 -17.21 -7.43
C PRO A 495 -4.85 -16.88 -8.72
N THR A 496 -3.89 -15.95 -8.68
CA THR A 496 -3.10 -15.52 -9.85
C THR A 496 -2.30 -16.65 -10.51
N LEU A 497 -1.88 -17.66 -9.75
CA LEU A 497 -1.17 -18.84 -10.27
C LEU A 497 -2.11 -20.02 -10.58
N GLY A 498 -3.37 -19.97 -10.12
CA GLY A 498 -4.34 -21.04 -10.31
C GLY A 498 -4.01 -22.35 -9.57
N ARG A 499 -3.18 -22.31 -8.51
CA ARG A 499 -2.68 -23.53 -7.83
C ARG A 499 -2.22 -23.29 -6.38
N ALA A 500 -1.87 -24.38 -5.70
CA ALA A 500 -1.16 -24.33 -4.42
C ALA A 500 0.14 -23.51 -4.54
N TYR A 501 0.36 -22.62 -3.57
CA TYR A 501 1.33 -21.55 -3.63
C TYR A 501 2.70 -21.97 -3.07
N THR A 502 3.34 -22.96 -3.70
CA THR A 502 4.61 -23.55 -3.24
C THR A 502 5.78 -22.56 -3.20
N GLU A 503 5.75 -21.54 -4.06
CA GLU A 503 6.75 -20.46 -4.08
C GLU A 503 6.68 -19.62 -2.82
N CYS A 504 5.49 -19.42 -2.25
CA CYS A 504 5.32 -18.76 -0.96
C CYS A 504 5.97 -19.59 0.16
N ASP A 505 5.73 -20.91 0.17
CA ASP A 505 6.30 -21.79 1.19
C ASP A 505 7.84 -21.75 1.17
N THR A 506 8.43 -21.80 -0.03
CA THR A 506 9.87 -21.73 -0.23
C THR A 506 10.42 -20.37 0.21
N TRP A 507 9.86 -19.28 -0.32
CA TRP A 507 10.28 -17.92 0.02
C TRP A 507 10.15 -17.62 1.52
N ARG A 508 9.04 -18.03 2.15
CA ARG A 508 8.79 -17.80 3.58
C ARG A 508 9.82 -18.52 4.43
N LYS A 509 10.09 -19.80 4.13
CA LYS A 509 11.13 -20.57 4.81
C LYS A 509 12.49 -19.87 4.70
N ASP A 510 12.92 -19.57 3.47
CA ASP A 510 14.22 -18.95 3.23
C ASP A 510 14.33 -17.57 3.89
N THR A 511 13.24 -16.79 3.87
CA THR A 511 13.18 -15.47 4.51
C THR A 511 13.29 -15.58 6.03
N LEU A 512 12.55 -16.48 6.66
CA LEU A 512 12.59 -16.68 8.10
C LEU A 512 13.97 -17.19 8.54
N ASP A 513 14.57 -18.10 7.78
CA ASP A 513 15.91 -18.64 8.06
C ASP A 513 16.99 -17.55 7.92
N GLN A 514 16.89 -16.67 6.92
CA GLN A 514 17.78 -15.51 6.77
C GLN A 514 17.61 -14.49 7.90
N VAL A 515 16.37 -14.19 8.29
CA VAL A 515 16.06 -13.19 9.32
C VAL A 515 16.53 -13.65 10.70
N ALA A 516 16.45 -14.95 11.01
CA ALA A 516 16.88 -15.50 12.30
C ALA A 516 18.37 -15.19 12.62
N GLY A 517 19.22 -15.03 11.59
CA GLY A 517 20.63 -14.65 11.75
C GLY A 517 20.87 -13.13 11.92
N THR A 518 19.83 -12.31 11.89
CA THR A 518 19.93 -10.84 11.96
C THR A 518 19.56 -10.31 13.34
N ARG A 519 19.99 -9.08 13.65
CA ARG A 519 19.77 -8.39 14.94
C ARG A 519 19.05 -7.05 14.74
N PRO A 520 17.82 -7.01 14.23
CA PRO A 520 17.07 -5.76 14.07
C PRO A 520 16.68 -5.17 15.44
N LYS A 521 16.42 -3.87 15.50
CA LYS A 521 15.88 -3.20 16.70
C LYS A 521 14.45 -3.61 17.01
N LEU A 522 13.65 -3.81 15.97
CA LEU A 522 12.25 -4.24 16.03
C LEU A 522 11.91 -5.08 14.78
N VAL A 523 11.00 -6.04 14.95
CA VAL A 523 10.42 -6.80 13.85
C VAL A 523 8.93 -6.50 13.77
N PHE A 524 8.51 -5.79 12.73
CA PHE A 524 7.12 -5.56 12.37
C PHE A 524 6.62 -6.72 11.52
N LEU A 525 5.59 -7.42 12.01
CA LEU A 525 4.89 -8.48 11.29
C LEU A 525 3.44 -8.08 11.00
N ALA A 526 2.97 -8.37 9.79
CA ALA A 526 1.58 -8.24 9.37
C ALA A 526 1.24 -9.29 8.31
N SER A 527 -0.02 -9.70 8.22
CA SER A 527 -0.54 -10.55 7.14
C SER A 527 -2.06 -10.39 7.04
N LEU A 528 -2.61 -10.60 5.84
CA LEU A 528 -4.05 -10.75 5.67
C LEU A 528 -4.53 -11.93 6.53
N ASN A 529 -5.55 -11.69 7.34
CA ASN A 529 -6.04 -12.64 8.33
C ASN A 529 -7.19 -13.53 7.80
N GLN A 530 -7.25 -13.77 6.49
CA GLN A 530 -8.36 -14.48 5.83
C GLN A 530 -7.92 -15.64 4.92
N TYR A 531 -6.66 -16.08 4.97
CA TYR A 531 -6.18 -17.20 4.13
C TYR A 531 -6.79 -18.56 4.48
N THR A 532 -7.32 -18.73 5.69
CA THR A 532 -8.03 -19.95 6.11
C THR A 532 -9.19 -19.59 7.03
N ALA A 533 -10.28 -20.37 6.96
CA ALA A 533 -11.37 -20.29 7.92
C ALA A 533 -11.06 -21.02 9.24
N ASP A 534 -10.08 -21.93 9.23
CA ASP A 534 -9.65 -22.71 10.40
C ASP A 534 -8.73 -21.88 11.31
N GLN A 535 -9.28 -21.44 12.44
CA GLN A 535 -8.59 -20.58 13.40
C GLN A 535 -7.52 -21.31 14.21
N GLU A 536 -7.68 -22.61 14.47
CA GLU A 536 -6.68 -23.40 15.20
C GLU A 536 -5.46 -23.63 14.32
N LEU A 537 -5.69 -23.98 13.05
CA LEU A 537 -4.63 -24.11 12.05
C LEU A 537 -3.87 -22.80 11.87
N LEU A 538 -4.58 -21.67 11.81
CA LEU A 538 -3.99 -20.35 11.68
C LEU A 538 -3.14 -19.97 12.90
N ALA A 539 -3.66 -20.20 14.11
CA ALA A 539 -2.93 -19.94 15.36
C ALA A 539 -1.65 -20.79 15.46
N ALA A 540 -1.74 -22.08 15.12
CA ALA A 540 -0.59 -22.98 15.12
C ALA A 540 0.45 -22.58 14.06
N ALA A 541 0.02 -22.10 12.90
CA ALA A 541 0.92 -21.62 11.86
C ALA A 541 1.62 -20.31 12.23
N TRP A 542 0.93 -19.40 12.89
CA TRP A 542 1.53 -18.21 13.47
C TRP A 542 2.56 -18.54 14.54
N GLN A 543 2.28 -19.50 15.43
CA GLN A 543 3.23 -19.94 16.46
C GLN A 543 4.57 -20.32 15.84
N ARG A 544 4.57 -21.15 14.78
CA ARG A 544 5.81 -21.58 14.12
C ARG A 544 6.63 -20.40 13.57
N SER A 545 5.96 -19.44 12.94
CA SER A 545 6.62 -18.22 12.44
C SER A 545 7.20 -17.37 13.58
N LEU A 546 6.45 -17.20 14.68
CA LEU A 546 6.90 -16.44 15.84
C LEU A 546 8.10 -17.09 16.54
N ASP A 547 8.12 -18.42 16.66
CA ASP A 547 9.23 -19.17 17.27
C ASP A 547 10.54 -18.94 16.50
N ARG A 548 10.48 -18.90 15.16
CA ARG A 548 11.65 -18.57 14.33
C ARG A 548 12.08 -17.13 14.48
N LEU A 549 11.13 -16.19 14.51
CA LEU A 549 11.43 -14.76 14.66
C LEU A 549 11.99 -14.41 16.05
N ALA A 550 11.60 -15.16 17.09
CA ALA A 550 12.15 -15.01 18.44
C ALA A 550 13.66 -15.24 18.49
N ALA A 551 14.23 -16.03 17.56
CA ALA A 551 15.68 -16.25 17.46
C ALA A 551 16.48 -14.96 17.17
N THR A 552 15.84 -13.92 16.63
CA THR A 552 16.48 -12.60 16.42
C THR A 552 16.81 -11.88 17.74
N GLY A 553 16.11 -12.23 18.83
CA GLY A 553 16.17 -11.52 20.10
C GLY A 553 15.57 -10.10 20.09
N ALA A 554 14.97 -9.68 18.98
CA ALA A 554 14.32 -8.38 18.84
C ALA A 554 12.88 -8.43 19.34
N PRO A 555 12.33 -7.34 19.92
CA PRO A 555 10.92 -7.24 20.21
C PRO A 555 10.08 -7.39 18.94
N LEU A 556 9.05 -8.23 19.02
CA LEU A 556 8.11 -8.50 17.94
C LEU A 556 6.90 -7.56 18.05
N VAL A 557 6.58 -6.88 16.95
CA VAL A 557 5.44 -5.95 16.84
C VAL A 557 4.48 -6.49 15.79
N TYR A 558 3.29 -6.88 16.22
CA TYR A 558 2.21 -7.27 15.31
C TYR A 558 1.33 -6.09 14.95
N LEU A 559 1.33 -5.74 13.67
CA LEU A 559 0.39 -4.78 13.11
C LEU A 559 -0.87 -5.55 12.75
N ARG A 560 -1.92 -5.40 13.58
CA ARG A 560 -3.18 -6.11 13.39
C ARG A 560 -3.75 -5.82 12.00
N ASP A 561 -4.29 -6.86 11.36
CA ASP A 561 -4.90 -6.73 10.05
C ASP A 561 -6.05 -5.70 10.04
N THR A 562 -6.20 -5.02 8.91
CA THR A 562 -7.12 -3.90 8.68
C THR A 562 -8.49 -4.39 8.23
N PRO A 563 -9.57 -3.59 8.34
CA PRO A 563 -10.89 -4.01 7.88
C PRO A 563 -10.87 -4.29 6.38
N LEU A 564 -11.49 -5.39 5.95
CA LEU A 564 -11.57 -5.78 4.55
C LEU A 564 -12.90 -5.28 3.93
N PRO A 565 -12.89 -4.34 2.97
CA PRO A 565 -14.11 -3.86 2.34
C PRO A 565 -14.88 -4.93 1.55
N GLY A 566 -14.15 -5.81 0.84
CA GLY A 566 -14.74 -6.84 -0.03
C GLY A 566 -15.49 -6.27 -1.24
N LYS A 567 -15.30 -4.99 -1.56
CA LYS A 567 -15.83 -4.26 -2.71
C LYS A 567 -14.83 -3.20 -3.16
N ASP A 568 -14.80 -2.87 -4.45
CA ASP A 568 -13.94 -1.81 -4.99
C ASP A 568 -14.35 -0.42 -4.46
N ILE A 569 -13.65 0.04 -3.42
CA ILE A 569 -13.97 1.28 -2.72
C ILE A 569 -13.80 2.52 -3.60
N PRO A 570 -12.69 2.71 -4.34
CA PRO A 570 -12.57 3.84 -5.26
C PRO A 570 -13.68 3.86 -6.32
N ALA A 571 -14.05 2.71 -6.89
CA ALA A 571 -15.16 2.64 -7.83
C ALA A 571 -16.47 3.08 -7.19
N CYS A 572 -16.80 2.55 -6.00
CA CYS A 572 -17.98 2.95 -5.26
C CYS A 572 -18.01 4.46 -5.00
N VAL A 573 -16.92 5.01 -4.45
CA VAL A 573 -16.81 6.43 -4.07
C VAL A 573 -16.92 7.34 -5.30
N SER A 574 -16.48 6.88 -6.47
CA SER A 574 -16.67 7.62 -7.73
C SER A 574 -18.14 7.82 -8.10
N ALA A 575 -19.03 6.90 -7.70
CA ALA A 575 -20.47 6.99 -7.94
C ALA A 575 -21.18 7.78 -6.84
N ASP A 576 -20.94 7.41 -5.58
CA ASP A 576 -21.51 8.09 -4.41
C ASP A 576 -20.59 7.92 -3.20
N PRO A 577 -19.81 8.96 -2.82
CA PRO A 577 -18.92 8.92 -1.66
C PRO A 577 -19.59 8.59 -0.33
N THR A 578 -20.91 8.80 -0.21
CA THR A 578 -21.66 8.64 1.04
C THR A 578 -22.25 7.25 1.24
N ALA A 579 -22.33 6.43 0.19
CA ALA A 579 -22.94 5.10 0.21
C ALA A 579 -21.92 3.95 0.31
N CYS A 580 -20.63 4.27 0.47
CA CYS A 580 -19.56 3.29 0.32
C CYS A 580 -19.07 2.65 1.61
N ASP A 581 -19.64 3.04 2.75
CA ASP A 581 -19.39 2.38 4.02
C ASP A 581 -19.80 0.90 3.97
N PHE A 582 -19.23 0.09 4.86
CA PHE A 582 -19.43 -1.36 4.85
C PHE A 582 -19.48 -1.93 6.28
N PRO A 583 -20.22 -3.03 6.51
CA PRO A 583 -20.48 -3.52 7.86
C PRO A 583 -19.23 -4.08 8.53
N ARG A 584 -18.95 -3.65 9.76
CA ARG A 584 -17.80 -4.08 10.56
C ARG A 584 -17.75 -5.59 10.76
N SER A 585 -18.92 -6.21 10.94
CA SER A 585 -19.06 -7.65 11.17
C SER A 585 -18.59 -8.52 10.00
N GLN A 586 -18.57 -7.98 8.78
CA GLN A 586 -18.08 -8.69 7.59
C GLN A 586 -16.61 -8.31 7.28
N ALA A 587 -16.17 -7.13 7.74
CA ALA A 587 -14.85 -6.60 7.45
C ALA A 587 -13.74 -7.12 8.38
N LEU A 588 -14.07 -7.42 9.64
CA LEU A 588 -13.10 -7.88 10.64
C LEU A 588 -13.39 -9.32 11.03
N ARG A 589 -12.39 -10.21 10.85
CA ARG A 589 -12.43 -11.59 11.31
C ARG A 589 -11.73 -11.77 12.66
N PRO A 590 -12.04 -12.85 13.41
CA PRO A 590 -11.27 -13.26 14.58
C PRO A 590 -9.78 -13.36 14.23
N ASP A 591 -8.93 -12.88 15.12
CA ASP A 591 -7.48 -12.82 14.92
C ASP A 591 -6.80 -13.49 16.12
N PRO A 592 -6.07 -14.60 15.92
CA PRO A 592 -5.48 -15.38 17.01
C PRO A 592 -4.26 -14.70 17.67
N LEU A 593 -3.77 -13.59 17.13
CA LEU A 593 -2.64 -12.84 17.69
C LEU A 593 -3.04 -11.69 18.60
N VAL A 594 -4.32 -11.30 18.61
CA VAL A 594 -4.80 -10.23 19.49
C VAL A 594 -4.67 -10.66 20.95
N ASN A 595 -4.05 -9.82 21.78
CA ASN A 595 -3.77 -10.06 23.22
C ASN A 595 -2.82 -11.24 23.51
N ARG A 596 -2.02 -11.66 22.53
CA ARG A 596 -1.05 -12.73 22.72
C ARG A 596 0.12 -12.28 23.59
N ALA A 597 0.46 -13.06 24.62
CA ALA A 597 1.61 -12.78 25.48
C ALA A 597 2.94 -12.81 24.71
N GLY A 598 3.86 -11.90 25.05
CA GLY A 598 5.17 -11.78 24.40
C GLY A 598 5.16 -11.11 23.01
N LEU A 599 4.01 -10.57 22.59
CA LEU A 599 3.84 -9.88 21.32
C LEU A 599 3.22 -8.51 21.55
N SER A 600 3.84 -7.45 21.02
CA SER A 600 3.26 -6.10 21.10
C SER A 600 2.32 -5.87 19.93
N THR A 601 1.02 -5.81 20.19
CA THR A 601 0.01 -5.56 19.15
C THR A 601 -0.21 -4.06 18.95
N VAL A 602 -0.18 -3.62 17.69
CA VAL A 602 -0.61 -2.29 17.26
C VAL A 602 -1.91 -2.46 16.47
N ASP A 603 -3.00 -1.93 17.01
CA ASP A 603 -4.34 -2.04 16.45
C ASP A 603 -4.88 -0.65 16.04
N MET A 604 -5.16 -0.48 14.75
CA MET A 604 -5.72 0.76 14.19
C MET A 604 -7.22 0.64 13.85
N ASN A 605 -7.86 -0.49 14.14
CA ASN A 605 -9.25 -0.76 13.74
C ASN A 605 -10.28 0.08 14.48
N ALA A 606 -9.94 0.62 15.66
CA ALA A 606 -10.77 1.63 16.34
C ALA A 606 -10.84 2.96 15.58
N VAL A 607 -9.87 3.20 14.70
CA VAL A 607 -9.75 4.42 13.89
C VAL A 607 -10.24 4.15 12.48
N LEU A 608 -9.85 3.02 11.90
CA LEU A 608 -10.28 2.64 10.55
C LEU A 608 -11.77 2.27 10.51
N CYS A 609 -12.34 1.86 11.64
CA CYS A 609 -13.73 1.45 11.74
C CYS A 609 -14.29 1.69 13.17
N PRO A 610 -14.57 2.96 13.56
CA PRO A 610 -14.92 3.33 14.94
C PRO A 610 -16.29 2.87 15.45
N GLY A 611 -17.12 2.22 14.62
CA GLY A 611 -18.48 1.76 15.00
C GLY A 611 -18.91 0.52 14.22
N GLU A 612 -20.22 0.25 14.16
CA GLU A 612 -20.77 -0.93 13.45
C GLU A 612 -20.63 -0.88 11.93
N SER A 613 -20.37 0.30 11.37
CA SER A 613 -20.08 0.54 9.97
C SER A 613 -18.69 1.14 9.82
N CYS A 614 -17.90 0.57 8.90
CA CYS A 614 -16.57 1.04 8.57
C CYS A 614 -16.66 2.08 7.44
N PRO A 615 -16.11 3.29 7.64
CA PRO A 615 -16.17 4.33 6.62
C PRO A 615 -15.27 3.99 5.41
N ALA A 616 -15.73 4.33 4.21
CA ALA A 616 -14.87 4.33 3.02
C ALA A 616 -13.99 5.60 2.96
N VAL A 617 -14.58 6.73 3.36
CA VAL A 617 -13.95 8.05 3.41
C VAL A 617 -14.05 8.59 4.83
N ARG A 618 -12.93 9.03 5.41
CA ARG A 618 -12.89 9.55 6.78
C ARG A 618 -12.17 10.88 6.86
N GLN A 619 -12.88 11.92 7.32
CA GLN A 619 -12.37 13.29 7.40
C GLN A 619 -11.75 13.78 6.07
N GLY A 620 -12.35 13.40 4.95
CA GLY A 620 -11.85 13.70 3.60
C GLY A 620 -10.72 12.80 3.10
N VAL A 621 -10.32 11.77 3.86
CA VAL A 621 -9.31 10.78 3.42
C VAL A 621 -10.00 9.54 2.86
N LEU A 622 -9.70 9.18 1.62
CA LEU A 622 -10.11 7.91 1.01
C LEU A 622 -9.23 6.79 1.58
N LEU A 623 -9.83 5.88 2.34
CA LEU A 623 -9.06 4.93 3.14
C LEU A 623 -8.49 3.77 2.31
N TYR A 624 -9.21 3.29 1.31
CA TYR A 624 -8.86 2.07 0.56
C TYR A 624 -8.58 2.35 -0.91
N ARG A 625 -7.54 1.69 -1.44
CA ARG A 625 -7.15 1.81 -2.86
C ARG A 625 -7.79 0.75 -3.76
N ASP A 626 -8.32 -0.30 -3.17
CA ASP A 626 -8.99 -1.41 -3.86
C ASP A 626 -10.01 -2.05 -2.88
N ASP A 627 -10.29 -3.34 -3.02
CA ASP A 627 -11.22 -4.10 -2.18
C ASP A 627 -10.60 -4.68 -0.91
N SER A 628 -9.30 -4.45 -0.67
CA SER A 628 -8.52 -5.09 0.40
C SER A 628 -7.54 -4.18 1.12
N HIS A 629 -6.86 -3.28 0.40
CA HIS A 629 -5.70 -2.55 0.89
C HIS A 629 -6.02 -1.08 1.18
N LEU A 630 -5.35 -0.55 2.20
CA LEU A 630 -5.36 0.88 2.47
C LEU A 630 -4.57 1.66 1.41
N THR A 631 -4.94 2.93 1.23
CA THR A 631 -4.15 3.92 0.48
C THR A 631 -2.86 4.23 1.24
N ALA A 632 -1.76 4.47 0.53
CA ALA A 632 -0.49 4.85 1.16
C ALA A 632 -0.62 6.16 1.96
N THR A 633 -1.50 7.07 1.50
CA THR A 633 -1.90 8.29 2.23
C THR A 633 -2.51 7.97 3.59
N ALA A 634 -3.51 7.08 3.66
CA ALA A 634 -4.16 6.74 4.92
C ALA A 634 -3.17 6.10 5.91
N VAL A 635 -2.30 5.21 5.43
CA VAL A 635 -1.28 4.59 6.27
C VAL A 635 -0.24 5.60 6.76
N ALA A 636 0.21 6.52 5.90
CA ALA A 636 1.12 7.59 6.30
C ALA A 636 0.56 8.43 7.46
N LEU A 637 -0.74 8.72 7.44
CA LEU A 637 -1.42 9.44 8.52
C LEU A 637 -1.50 8.62 9.83
N LEU A 638 -1.58 7.30 9.75
CA LEU A 638 -1.54 6.43 10.94
C LEU A 638 -0.15 6.33 11.57
N GLY A 639 0.92 6.72 10.88
CA GLY A 639 2.30 6.56 11.34
C GLY A 639 2.60 7.19 12.70
N ARG A 640 2.04 8.37 12.98
CA ARG A 640 2.20 9.04 14.29
C ARG A 640 1.53 8.26 15.42
N ARG A 641 0.37 7.66 15.16
CA ARG A 641 -0.36 6.84 16.13
C ARG A 641 0.30 5.49 16.36
N VAL A 642 0.86 4.88 15.32
CA VAL A 642 1.71 3.68 15.44
C VAL A 642 2.88 3.98 16.38
N GLU A 643 3.62 5.07 16.14
CA GLU A 643 4.74 5.46 17.00
C GLU A 643 4.31 5.70 18.45
N LYS A 644 3.23 6.46 18.68
CA LYS A 644 2.74 6.73 20.03
C LYS A 644 2.28 5.46 20.76
N THR A 645 1.71 4.50 20.02
CA THR A 645 1.32 3.20 20.58
C THR A 645 2.54 2.40 21.04
N LEU A 646 3.60 2.38 20.23
CA LEU A 646 4.87 1.73 20.60
C LEU A 646 5.56 2.41 21.79
N GLN A 647 5.48 3.74 21.89
CA GLN A 647 5.98 4.49 23.05
C GLN A 647 5.20 4.13 24.33
N ARG A 648 3.86 4.09 24.28
CA ARG A 648 3.03 3.66 25.42
C ARG A 648 3.31 2.23 25.87
N GLN A 649 3.68 1.36 24.93
CA GLN A 649 4.08 -0.02 25.21
C GLN A 649 5.53 -0.15 25.72
N GLY A 650 6.26 0.96 25.85
CA GLY A 650 7.65 0.97 26.32
C GLY A 650 8.67 0.42 25.32
N LEU A 651 8.25 0.18 24.06
CA LEU A 651 9.15 -0.31 23.00
C LEU A 651 10.01 0.80 22.39
N LEU A 652 9.56 2.05 22.51
CA LEU A 652 10.25 3.22 21.98
C LEU A 652 10.37 4.30 23.05
N PRO A 653 11.54 4.93 23.22
CA PRO A 653 11.64 6.16 24.00
C PRO A 653 10.89 7.32 23.29
N PRO A 654 10.42 8.33 24.04
CA PRO A 654 9.87 9.56 23.44
C PRO A 654 10.91 10.23 22.53
N VAL A 655 10.43 10.87 21.47
CA VAL A 655 11.28 11.70 20.61
C VAL A 655 11.20 13.11 21.18
N TRP A 656 12.28 13.56 21.80
CA TRP A 656 12.35 14.90 22.37
C TRP A 656 12.50 15.95 21.26
N GLN A 657 11.54 16.86 21.19
CA GLN A 657 11.66 18.09 20.41
C GLN A 657 12.26 19.17 21.30
N GLN A 658 13.44 19.67 20.94
CA GLN A 658 14.05 20.80 21.64
C GLN A 658 13.19 22.07 21.44
N VAL A 659 12.74 22.65 22.55
CA VAL A 659 11.92 23.88 22.59
C VAL A 659 12.78 25.10 22.90
N PHE A 660 13.83 24.92 23.71
CA PHE A 660 14.80 25.96 24.08
C PHE A 660 16.14 25.32 24.36
N ARG A 661 17.23 25.97 23.94
CA ARG A 661 18.60 25.62 24.31
C ARG A 661 19.45 26.87 24.40
N GLU A 662 20.17 26.99 25.49
CA GLU A 662 21.20 27.98 25.73
C GLU A 662 22.50 27.25 26.07
N ASP A 663 23.56 27.55 25.33
CA ASP A 663 24.90 26.96 25.51
C ASP A 663 25.87 27.99 26.14
N PHE A 664 25.40 29.20 26.45
CA PHE A 664 26.17 30.27 27.11
C PHE A 664 27.53 30.56 26.46
N ASP A 665 27.59 30.42 25.15
CA ASP A 665 28.72 30.85 24.33
C ASP A 665 28.76 32.37 24.26
N GLY A 666 29.79 32.97 24.85
CA GLY A 666 29.96 34.41 24.85
C GLY A 666 31.39 34.86 25.17
N PRO A 667 31.78 36.08 24.74
CA PRO A 667 33.08 36.66 25.09
C PRO A 667 33.26 36.74 26.61
N GLU A 668 34.47 36.46 27.11
CA GLU A 668 34.79 36.59 28.53
C GLU A 668 34.41 37.97 29.08
N GLY A 669 33.74 38.00 30.24
CA GLY A 669 33.32 39.23 30.90
C GLY A 669 32.02 39.85 30.38
N SER A 670 31.43 39.31 29.31
CA SER A 670 30.16 39.82 28.76
C SER A 670 28.93 39.31 29.53
N ALA A 671 27.85 40.10 29.51
CA ALA A 671 26.56 39.72 30.09
C ALA A 671 25.83 38.66 29.23
N PRO A 672 24.92 37.84 29.83
CA PRO A 672 24.08 36.91 29.09
C PRO A 672 23.14 37.63 28.12
N ASP A 673 22.66 36.93 27.07
CA ASP A 673 21.79 37.51 26.04
C ASP A 673 20.51 38.10 26.66
N PRO A 674 20.31 39.43 26.59
CA PRO A 674 19.17 40.10 27.19
C PRO A 674 17.86 39.81 26.46
N GLN A 675 17.86 39.13 25.30
CA GLN A 675 16.64 38.64 24.63
C GLN A 675 16.17 37.30 25.20
N ARG A 676 17.04 36.56 25.88
CA ARG A 676 16.74 35.24 26.44
C ARG A 676 16.58 35.29 27.94
N TRP A 677 17.39 36.11 28.60
CA TRP A 677 17.44 36.21 30.05
C TRP A 677 17.15 37.64 30.52
N GLN A 678 16.66 37.74 31.76
CA GLN A 678 16.53 39.00 32.48
C GLN A 678 17.02 38.82 33.92
N HIS A 679 17.58 39.89 34.47
CA HIS A 679 18.08 39.91 35.84
C HIS A 679 16.94 40.28 36.80
N ALA A 680 16.81 39.52 37.89
CA ALA A 680 16.04 39.92 39.05
C ALA A 680 16.98 40.61 40.03
N THR A 681 16.85 41.93 40.21
CA THR A 681 17.79 42.75 40.98
C THR A 681 17.20 43.19 42.32
N GLY A 682 18.07 43.51 43.28
CA GLY A 682 17.69 43.92 44.63
C GLY A 682 17.58 42.74 45.61
N THR A 683 16.79 42.92 46.67
CA THR A 683 16.53 41.92 47.72
C THR A 683 15.13 41.31 47.62
N CYS A 684 14.37 41.69 46.59
CA CYS A 684 13.02 41.22 46.28
C CYS A 684 12.62 41.73 44.88
N HIS A 685 11.60 41.13 44.28
CA HIS A 685 11.00 41.64 43.05
C HIS A 685 10.42 43.07 43.21
N PRO A 686 10.21 43.82 42.10
CA PRO A 686 9.52 45.11 42.13
C PRO A 686 8.17 45.03 42.88
N GLY A 687 7.95 45.98 43.79
CA GLY A 687 6.81 45.97 44.71
C GLY A 687 7.05 45.20 46.03
N CYS A 688 8.14 44.46 46.12
CA CYS A 688 8.63 43.73 47.29
C CYS A 688 7.59 42.92 48.08
N PRO A 689 6.75 42.08 47.42
CA PRO A 689 5.76 41.28 48.14
C PRO A 689 6.38 40.21 49.04
N ALA A 690 7.61 39.80 48.75
CA ALA A 690 8.42 38.89 49.55
C ALA A 690 9.80 39.51 49.80
N PRO A 691 9.97 40.28 50.90
CA PRO A 691 11.27 40.84 51.29
C PRO A 691 12.30 39.73 51.49
N GLN A 692 13.58 40.02 51.17
CA GLN A 692 14.67 39.03 51.22
C GLN A 692 14.31 37.76 50.45
N TRP A 693 13.74 37.95 49.27
CA TRP A 693 13.22 36.92 48.36
C TRP A 693 12.28 35.88 49.00
N GLY A 694 11.72 36.18 50.18
CA GLY A 694 10.85 35.27 50.95
C GLY A 694 11.58 34.23 51.80
N THR A 695 12.91 34.12 51.65
CA THR A 695 13.74 33.08 52.25
C THR A 695 14.61 33.59 53.40
N GLY A 696 14.75 34.91 53.54
CA GLY A 696 15.63 35.54 54.52
C GLY A 696 17.10 35.61 54.07
N GLU A 697 17.37 35.42 52.78
CA GLU A 697 18.70 35.60 52.19
C GLU A 697 19.19 37.07 52.29
N ILE A 698 20.51 37.27 52.25
CA ILE A 698 21.15 38.54 52.66
C ILE A 698 21.89 39.27 51.53
N GLU A 699 22.06 38.63 50.37
CA GLU A 699 22.65 39.25 49.20
C GLU A 699 21.72 40.26 48.54
N THR A 700 22.33 41.23 47.87
CA THR A 700 21.64 42.04 46.86
C THR A 700 21.95 41.44 45.49
N MET A 701 20.91 40.97 44.78
CA MET A 701 21.06 40.49 43.41
C MET A 701 21.33 41.67 42.46
N THR A 702 22.25 41.50 41.51
CA THR A 702 22.63 42.56 40.56
C THR A 702 22.62 42.09 39.11
N ASP A 703 22.67 43.06 38.20
CA ASP A 703 22.95 42.89 36.78
C ASP A 703 24.41 43.18 36.40
N SER A 704 25.30 43.33 37.41
CA SER A 704 26.72 43.52 37.18
C SER A 704 27.37 42.26 36.62
N THR A 705 28.28 42.44 35.66
CA THR A 705 29.14 41.36 35.15
C THR A 705 30.17 40.88 36.18
N ASP A 706 30.30 41.55 37.31
CA ASP A 706 31.00 41.02 38.47
C ASP A 706 30.28 39.78 39.02
N ASN A 707 28.94 39.81 39.05
CA ASN A 707 28.12 38.72 39.55
C ASN A 707 27.66 37.75 38.46
N VAL A 708 27.38 38.21 37.25
CA VAL A 708 26.85 37.36 36.17
C VAL A 708 27.56 37.64 34.85
N ARG A 709 28.42 36.72 34.40
CA ARG A 709 29.19 36.90 33.15
C ARG A 709 29.52 35.60 32.46
N HIS A 710 29.76 35.66 31.15
CA HIS A 710 30.45 34.60 30.45
C HIS A 710 31.92 34.53 30.91
N ASN A 711 32.44 33.32 31.10
CA ASN A 711 33.84 33.11 31.52
C ASN A 711 34.81 32.86 30.34
N GLY A 712 34.33 32.99 29.09
CA GLY A 712 35.13 32.76 27.89
C GLY A 712 35.39 31.29 27.52
N LYS A 713 34.82 30.34 28.25
CA LYS A 713 34.97 28.89 28.03
C LYS A 713 33.65 28.20 27.64
N GLY A 714 32.71 28.94 27.05
CA GLY A 714 31.37 28.46 26.72
C GLY A 714 30.50 28.23 27.96
N GLN A 715 30.66 29.08 28.99
CA GLN A 715 29.95 28.92 30.25
C GLN A 715 29.56 30.28 30.82
N LEU A 716 28.43 30.29 31.53
CA LEU A 716 27.99 31.39 32.37
C LEU A 716 28.45 31.17 33.82
N ALA A 717 28.97 32.21 34.45
CA ALA A 717 29.35 32.22 35.86
C ALA A 717 28.41 33.12 36.67
N ILE A 718 27.73 32.55 37.67
CA ILE A 718 26.99 33.30 38.70
C ILE A 718 27.85 33.30 39.97
N THR A 719 28.35 34.47 40.34
CA THR A 719 29.42 34.64 41.35
C THR A 719 28.93 35.49 42.53
N PRO A 720 28.77 34.90 43.72
CA PRO A 720 28.57 35.67 44.94
C PRO A 720 29.85 36.42 45.34
N ILE A 721 29.73 37.72 45.59
CA ILE A 721 30.85 38.61 45.93
C ILE A 721 30.56 39.29 47.27
N ARG A 722 31.58 39.35 48.12
CA ARG A 722 31.56 40.04 49.40
C ARG A 722 32.49 41.25 49.31
N ALA A 723 31.90 42.43 49.38
CA ALA A 723 32.64 43.70 49.39
C ALA A 723 32.14 44.56 50.55
N ASN A 724 33.07 45.08 51.37
CA ASN A 724 32.75 45.94 52.53
C ASN A 724 31.70 45.33 53.49
N GLY A 725 31.74 44.00 53.67
CA GLY A 725 30.81 43.28 54.54
C GLY A 725 29.42 43.02 53.95
N GLN A 726 29.12 43.49 52.74
CA GLN A 726 27.87 43.26 52.03
C GLN A 726 28.06 42.18 50.96
N TRP A 727 27.02 41.36 50.73
CA TRP A 727 27.01 40.34 49.69
C TRP A 727 26.23 40.80 48.47
N THR A 728 26.77 40.54 47.28
CA THR A 728 26.05 40.62 46.01
C THR A 728 26.10 39.27 45.31
N SER A 729 25.10 38.99 44.48
CA SER A 729 25.06 37.78 43.65
C SER A 729 24.23 38.01 42.38
N GLY A 730 23.97 36.96 41.63
CA GLY A 730 23.14 36.97 40.43
C GLY A 730 21.91 36.08 40.55
N ARG A 731 20.78 36.58 40.04
CA ARG A 731 19.54 35.82 39.81
C ARG A 731 19.04 36.11 38.39
N LEU A 732 19.14 35.09 37.55
CA LEU A 732 18.71 35.14 36.16
C LEU A 732 17.41 34.38 35.97
N GLU A 733 16.53 34.96 35.16
CA GLU A 733 15.25 34.36 34.82
C GLU A 733 15.07 34.33 33.31
N SER A 734 14.53 33.25 32.77
CA SER A 734 14.20 33.22 31.34
C SER A 734 13.10 34.25 31.04
N ARG A 735 13.21 34.90 29.88
CA ARG A 735 12.14 35.76 29.37
C ARG A 735 10.92 34.97 28.91
N ARG A 736 11.16 33.78 28.37
CA ARG A 736 10.09 32.83 28.06
C ARG A 736 9.48 32.30 29.34
N THR A 737 8.15 32.26 29.35
CA THR A 737 7.32 31.75 30.45
C THR A 737 6.41 30.61 29.98
N ASP A 738 6.55 30.17 28.73
CA ASP A 738 5.65 29.24 28.06
C ASP A 738 6.14 27.79 28.09
N PHE A 739 7.14 27.47 28.91
CA PHE A 739 7.65 26.11 29.04
C PHE A 739 6.61 25.23 29.75
N ARG A 740 5.97 24.33 29.00
CA ARG A 740 4.95 23.42 29.51
C ARG A 740 4.95 22.10 28.77
N ALA A 741 4.50 21.05 29.42
CA ALA A 741 4.23 19.79 28.75
C ALA A 741 3.01 19.97 27.81
N PRO A 742 3.04 19.42 26.59
CA PRO A 742 1.83 19.33 25.75
C PRO A 742 0.76 18.49 26.45
N ALA A 743 -0.51 18.66 26.06
CA ALA A 743 -1.59 17.85 26.61
C ALA A 743 -1.31 16.35 26.39
N GLY A 744 -1.15 15.60 27.49
CA GLY A 744 -0.78 14.18 27.48
C GLY A 744 0.62 13.89 26.91
N GLY A 745 1.53 14.87 26.94
CA GLY A 745 2.93 14.76 26.55
C GLY A 745 3.90 14.98 27.73
N LEU A 746 5.19 15.10 27.42
CA LEU A 746 6.25 15.32 28.40
C LEU A 746 6.88 16.70 28.25
N LEU A 747 7.38 17.23 29.37
CA LEU A 747 8.33 18.35 29.43
C LEU A 747 9.60 17.87 30.13
N ARG A 748 10.75 18.06 29.50
CA ARG A 748 12.07 17.87 30.13
C ARG A 748 12.76 19.21 30.24
N VAL A 749 13.22 19.54 31.44
CA VAL A 749 14.02 20.73 31.72
C VAL A 749 15.31 20.28 32.35
N GLU A 750 16.43 20.76 31.81
CA GLU A 750 17.74 20.23 32.11
C GLU A 750 18.79 21.34 32.09
N ALA A 751 19.76 21.24 33.01
CA ALA A 751 20.98 22.04 33.00
C ALA A 751 22.21 21.16 33.18
N VAL A 752 23.29 21.51 32.47
CA VAL A 752 24.63 21.01 32.74
C VAL A 752 25.37 22.12 33.49
N LEU A 753 25.68 21.89 34.77
CA LEU A 753 26.31 22.91 35.60
C LEU A 753 27.26 22.29 36.63
N LYS A 754 28.18 23.11 37.13
CA LYS A 754 29.07 22.83 38.25
C LYS A 754 28.73 23.76 39.41
N LEU A 755 28.58 23.20 40.61
CA LEU A 755 28.30 23.96 41.83
C LEU A 755 29.51 24.83 42.23
N PRO A 756 29.30 25.88 43.05
CA PRO A 756 30.39 26.65 43.63
C PRO A 756 31.42 25.75 44.33
N GLU A 757 32.69 25.96 44.02
CA GLU A 757 33.81 25.21 44.60
C GLU A 757 34.10 25.70 46.03
N VAL A 758 33.22 25.33 46.95
CA VAL A 758 33.29 25.55 48.41
C VAL A 758 33.02 24.24 49.14
N GLY A 759 33.64 24.04 50.29
CA GLY A 759 33.41 22.90 51.16
C GLY A 759 32.72 23.29 52.46
N LYS A 760 32.61 22.35 53.41
CA LYS A 760 32.00 22.62 54.74
C LYS A 760 32.70 23.73 55.54
N ALA A 761 33.98 24.00 55.28
CA ALA A 761 34.78 24.98 56.02
C ALA A 761 34.51 26.42 55.57
N ASP A 762 34.22 26.63 54.28
CA ASP A 762 34.16 27.95 53.65
C ASP A 762 32.89 28.17 52.80
N GLY A 763 31.98 27.19 52.77
CA GLY A 763 30.71 27.26 52.05
C GLY A 763 29.52 27.75 52.86
N ALA A 764 29.68 28.06 54.15
CA ALA A 764 28.55 28.46 55.01
C ALA A 764 27.75 29.61 54.39
N GLY A 765 26.44 29.42 54.24
CA GLY A 765 25.52 30.38 53.61
C GLY A 765 25.37 30.26 52.09
N TYR A 766 26.24 29.54 51.36
CA TYR A 766 26.04 29.33 49.92
C TYR A 766 24.78 28.53 49.64
N TRP A 767 23.96 29.00 48.69
CA TRP A 767 22.75 28.33 48.22
C TRP A 767 22.58 28.47 46.70
N PRO A 768 23.34 27.69 45.89
CA PRO A 768 23.09 27.56 44.46
C PRO A 768 21.76 26.84 44.15
N ALA A 769 21.02 27.35 43.16
CA ALA A 769 19.75 26.77 42.73
C ALA A 769 19.52 26.88 41.20
N PHE A 770 18.88 25.85 40.65
CA PHE A 770 18.29 25.81 39.31
C PHE A 770 16.86 25.27 39.41
N TRP A 771 15.88 26.07 39.01
CA TRP A 771 14.48 25.81 39.33
C TRP A 771 13.51 26.46 38.34
N LEU A 772 12.24 26.11 38.45
CA LEU A 772 11.14 26.61 37.62
C LEU A 772 10.06 27.22 38.49
N LEU A 773 9.45 28.30 38.01
CA LEU A 773 8.31 28.95 38.66
C LEU A 773 7.19 29.19 37.65
N GLY A 774 5.94 28.97 38.09
CA GLY A 774 4.75 29.15 37.25
C GLY A 774 4.62 30.57 36.70
N ASP A 775 4.23 30.68 35.43
CA ASP A 775 4.11 31.95 34.70
C ASP A 775 3.12 32.95 35.34
N GLY A 776 2.16 32.46 36.13
CA GLY A 776 1.22 33.30 36.88
C GLY A 776 1.93 34.36 37.75
N VAL A 777 3.07 33.99 38.37
CA VAL A 777 3.83 34.88 39.27
C VAL A 777 4.37 36.10 38.54
N ARG A 778 4.69 35.99 37.23
CA ARG A 778 5.24 37.11 36.44
C ARG A 778 4.33 38.32 36.33
N ARG A 779 3.03 38.20 36.66
CA ARG A 779 2.06 39.28 36.52
C ARG A 779 2.18 40.32 37.64
N ASP A 780 2.27 39.87 38.88
CA ASP A 780 2.24 40.73 40.07
C ASP A 780 3.12 40.23 41.24
N ASN A 781 3.94 39.20 41.01
CA ASN A 781 4.82 38.57 42.00
C ASN A 781 4.04 37.94 43.19
N THR A 782 2.79 37.51 42.96
CA THR A 782 1.96 36.79 43.94
C THR A 782 1.52 35.41 43.43
N GLY A 783 0.88 34.61 44.30
CA GLY A 783 0.28 33.31 43.93
C GLY A 783 1.11 32.07 44.29
N TRP A 784 2.34 32.24 44.77
CA TRP A 784 3.11 31.15 45.37
C TRP A 784 2.43 30.64 46.66
N PRO A 785 2.38 29.31 46.92
CA PRO A 785 2.94 28.21 46.14
C PRO A 785 1.96 27.60 45.13
N GLY A 786 0.72 28.09 45.05
CA GLY A 786 -0.34 27.51 44.22
C GLY A 786 -0.03 27.48 42.73
N VAL A 787 0.72 28.47 42.24
CA VAL A 787 1.26 28.55 40.86
C VAL A 787 2.32 27.48 40.52
N GLY A 788 2.76 26.68 41.49
CA GLY A 788 3.76 25.64 41.27
C GLY A 788 5.19 26.16 41.18
N GLU A 789 6.07 25.50 41.94
CA GLU A 789 7.52 25.67 41.86
C GLU A 789 8.19 24.29 41.87
N ILE A 790 9.14 24.10 40.96
CA ILE A 790 9.85 22.84 40.75
C ILE A 790 11.35 23.13 40.84
N ASP A 791 11.96 22.72 41.93
CA ASP A 791 13.39 22.85 42.13
C ASP A 791 14.09 21.65 41.49
N VAL A 792 14.73 21.88 40.34
CA VAL A 792 15.50 20.83 39.65
C VAL A 792 16.71 20.48 40.49
N LEU A 793 17.34 21.50 41.07
CA LEU A 793 18.53 21.41 41.88
C LEU A 793 18.57 22.55 42.90
N GLU A 794 18.80 22.17 44.15
CA GLU A 794 19.33 23.02 45.19
C GLU A 794 20.49 22.33 45.90
N SER A 795 21.45 23.12 46.40
CA SER A 795 22.49 22.67 47.31
C SER A 795 22.80 23.78 48.30
N VAL A 796 23.31 23.43 49.48
CA VAL A 796 23.67 24.41 50.51
C VAL A 796 24.99 24.11 51.16
N ASN A 797 25.67 25.15 51.66
CA ASN A 797 26.81 25.04 52.59
C ASN A 797 28.02 24.24 52.07
N GLY A 798 28.18 24.10 50.75
CA GLY A 798 29.23 23.26 50.16
C GLY A 798 29.09 21.78 50.53
N ARG A 799 27.86 21.29 50.73
CA ARG A 799 27.59 19.87 50.98
C ARG A 799 27.80 19.05 49.70
N GLU A 800 28.32 17.84 49.86
CA GLU A 800 28.46 16.82 48.79
C GLU A 800 27.11 16.14 48.49
N SER A 801 26.06 16.94 48.39
CA SER A 801 24.70 16.50 48.16
C SER A 801 23.85 17.61 47.52
N VAL A 802 22.83 17.17 46.80
CA VAL A 802 21.84 18.02 46.15
C VAL A 802 20.44 17.54 46.50
N PHE A 803 19.44 18.38 46.36
CA PHE A 803 18.04 17.98 46.52
C PHE A 803 17.17 18.68 45.48
N GLY A 804 16.04 18.05 45.17
CA GLY A 804 15.01 18.61 44.31
C GLY A 804 13.68 18.59 45.04
N THR A 805 12.86 19.61 44.82
CA THR A 805 11.68 19.89 45.64
C THR A 805 10.51 20.30 44.74
N PHE A 806 9.30 19.94 45.16
CA PHE A 806 8.06 20.39 44.52
C PHE A 806 7.21 21.17 45.52
N HIS A 807 6.89 22.40 45.16
CA HIS A 807 6.04 23.32 45.92
C HIS A 807 4.70 23.51 45.22
N CYS A 808 3.61 23.41 45.97
CA CYS A 808 2.26 23.43 45.42
C CYS A 808 1.16 23.76 46.46
N GLY A 809 0.00 24.16 45.97
CA GLY A 809 -1.21 24.29 46.79
C GLY A 809 -1.21 25.57 47.64
N ALA A 810 -1.16 25.43 48.97
CA ALA A 810 -1.40 26.53 49.90
C ALA A 810 -0.35 26.61 51.00
N MET A 811 -0.04 27.84 51.42
CA MET A 811 0.85 28.12 52.55
C MET A 811 0.08 28.75 53.72
N PRO A 812 0.35 28.37 54.99
CA PRO A 812 1.23 27.27 55.40
C PRO A 812 0.58 25.88 55.24
N GLY A 813 1.39 24.85 55.06
CA GLY A 813 0.94 23.46 54.96
C GLY A 813 0.48 23.07 53.56
N GLY A 814 -0.82 22.76 53.40
CA GLY A 814 -1.33 22.23 52.14
C GLY A 814 -0.79 20.83 51.77
N PRO A 815 -1.13 20.32 50.58
CA PRO A 815 -0.71 18.99 50.14
C PRO A 815 0.81 18.88 49.94
N CYS A 816 1.51 20.00 49.73
CA CYS A 816 2.96 20.04 49.57
C CYS A 816 3.75 20.38 50.86
N GLN A 817 3.10 20.56 52.02
CA GLN A 817 3.75 20.80 53.32
C GLN A 817 4.60 22.09 53.38
N GLU A 818 4.05 23.17 52.87
CA GLU A 818 4.71 24.47 52.74
C GLU A 818 5.07 25.12 54.09
N PRO A 819 6.23 25.78 54.22
CA PRO A 819 7.23 26.12 53.19
C PRO A 819 8.22 25.01 52.80
N MET A 820 8.12 23.80 53.34
CA MET A 820 9.16 22.78 53.13
C MET A 820 9.12 22.16 51.72
N GLY A 821 7.94 22.13 51.10
CA GLY A 821 7.74 21.41 49.85
C GLY A 821 7.87 19.88 50.00
N LEU A 822 7.64 19.16 48.91
CA LEU A 822 7.88 17.72 48.83
C LEU A 822 9.25 17.45 48.21
N GLY A 823 10.27 17.42 49.06
CA GLY A 823 11.67 17.25 48.67
C GLY A 823 12.12 15.79 48.51
N SER A 824 13.17 15.59 47.72
CA SER A 824 13.88 14.31 47.56
C SER A 824 14.64 13.85 48.80
N GLY A 825 14.85 14.76 49.76
CA GLY A 825 15.95 14.64 50.71
C GLY A 825 17.31 14.78 50.01
N GLU A 826 18.39 14.70 50.80
CA GLU A 826 19.76 14.80 50.25
C GLU A 826 20.09 13.61 49.35
N THR A 827 20.33 13.90 48.08
CA THR A 827 20.91 12.99 47.09
C THR A 827 22.42 13.19 47.06
N PRO A 828 23.25 12.17 47.34
CA PRO A 828 24.70 12.30 47.32
C PRO A 828 25.23 12.74 45.94
N CYS A 829 26.17 13.70 45.96
CA CYS A 829 26.95 14.11 44.80
C CYS A 829 28.31 14.67 45.25
N VAL A 830 29.33 13.81 45.23
CA VAL A 830 30.65 14.06 45.85
C VAL A 830 31.54 14.95 44.99
N ASP A 831 31.30 14.98 43.69
CA ASP A 831 32.07 15.69 42.67
C ASP A 831 31.33 16.88 42.05
N CYS A 832 30.10 17.18 42.49
CA CYS A 832 29.28 18.28 41.99
C CYS A 832 29.94 19.67 42.07
N GLN A 833 30.87 19.88 43.01
CA GLN A 833 31.67 21.11 43.12
C GLN A 833 32.92 21.12 42.23
N ARG A 834 33.37 19.95 41.76
CA ARG A 834 34.62 19.76 41.01
C ARG A 834 34.38 19.64 39.51
N ASP A 835 33.31 18.96 39.11
CA ASP A 835 32.96 18.65 37.72
C ASP A 835 31.55 19.09 37.34
N PHE A 836 31.26 19.08 36.05
CA PHE A 836 29.93 19.39 35.51
C PHE A 836 29.03 18.15 35.58
N HIS A 837 27.82 18.34 36.11
CA HIS A 837 26.80 17.31 36.17
C HIS A 837 25.53 17.76 35.47
N ARG A 838 24.73 16.79 35.04
CA ARG A 838 23.46 17.01 34.37
C ARG A 838 22.32 16.84 35.36
N TYR A 839 21.60 17.93 35.61
CA TYR A 839 20.42 17.95 36.49
C TYR A 839 19.19 18.14 35.63
N ALA A 840 18.19 17.28 35.79
CA ALA A 840 16.97 17.38 34.99
C ALA A 840 15.71 17.00 35.77
N ILE A 841 14.59 17.55 35.32
CA ILE A 841 13.27 17.03 35.62
C ILE A 841 12.57 16.56 34.35
N GLU A 842 11.64 15.62 34.51
CA GLU A 842 10.61 15.30 33.52
C GLU A 842 9.24 15.42 34.15
N LEU A 843 8.40 16.32 33.63
CA LEU A 843 6.98 16.42 33.93
C LEU A 843 6.19 15.66 32.87
N ASP A 844 5.55 14.57 33.27
CA ASP A 844 4.73 13.69 32.43
C ASP A 844 3.24 13.95 32.74
N GLN A 845 2.58 14.71 31.87
CA GLN A 845 1.17 15.05 32.04
C GLN A 845 0.24 13.85 31.80
N ALA A 846 0.67 12.85 31.01
CA ALA A 846 -0.14 11.65 30.76
C ALA A 846 -0.19 10.73 32.00
N LYS A 847 0.93 10.63 32.72
CA LYS A 847 1.02 9.84 33.97
C LYS A 847 0.68 10.65 35.22
N GLY A 848 0.72 11.99 35.14
CA GLY A 848 0.60 12.85 36.31
C GLY A 848 1.79 12.64 37.25
N GLU A 849 3.02 12.74 36.74
CA GLU A 849 4.24 12.47 37.50
C GLU A 849 5.34 13.49 37.15
N ILE A 850 6.12 13.93 38.15
CA ILE A 850 7.39 14.65 37.97
C ILE A 850 8.51 13.74 38.45
N ARG A 851 9.57 13.58 37.66
CA ARG A 851 10.76 12.76 37.98
C ARG A 851 12.02 13.60 37.92
N TRP A 852 12.88 13.49 38.91
CA TRP A 852 14.18 14.16 38.98
C TRP A 852 15.30 13.21 38.58
N TYR A 853 16.32 13.75 37.91
CA TYR A 853 17.46 13.02 37.42
C TYR A 853 18.77 13.74 37.74
N LEU A 854 19.77 12.95 38.13
CA LEU A 854 21.17 13.35 38.21
C LEU A 854 21.98 12.44 37.27
N ASP A 855 22.65 13.03 36.29
CA ASP A 855 23.44 12.33 35.26
C ASP A 855 22.64 11.23 34.52
N GLY A 856 21.37 11.52 34.26
CA GLY A 856 20.44 10.60 33.59
C GLY A 856 19.88 9.50 34.49
N ARG A 857 20.33 9.39 35.75
CA ARG A 857 19.76 8.46 36.73
C ARG A 857 18.63 9.13 37.50
N GLN A 858 17.45 8.52 37.50
CA GLN A 858 16.32 9.00 38.30
C GLN A 858 16.66 8.90 39.80
N THR A 859 16.46 9.98 40.54
CA THR A 859 16.75 10.08 41.99
C THR A 859 15.48 10.23 42.83
N PHE A 860 14.44 10.85 42.28
CA PHE A 860 13.22 11.17 43.01
C PHE A 860 12.01 11.28 42.07
N ALA A 861 10.80 11.11 42.60
CA ALA A 861 9.56 11.31 41.85
C ALA A 861 8.39 11.72 42.76
N ILE A 862 7.49 12.53 42.21
CA ILE A 862 6.21 12.93 42.83
C ILE A 862 5.09 12.65 41.84
N THR A 863 3.98 12.09 42.32
CA THR A 863 2.79 11.81 41.51
C THR A 863 1.64 12.73 41.89
N ARG A 864 0.73 12.96 40.95
CA ARG A 864 -0.54 13.67 41.14
C ARG A 864 -1.35 13.10 42.31
N ASP A 865 -1.35 11.78 42.47
CA ASP A 865 -2.09 11.10 43.53
C ASP A 865 -1.57 11.49 44.93
N ARG A 866 -0.29 11.87 45.05
CA ARG A 866 0.31 12.31 46.31
C ARG A 866 -0.19 13.68 46.76
N VAL A 867 -0.52 14.58 45.83
CA VAL A 867 -0.90 15.98 46.13
C VAL A 867 -2.37 16.31 45.84
N GLY A 868 -3.06 15.43 45.12
CA GLY A 868 -4.44 15.63 44.67
C GLY A 868 -4.54 16.41 43.35
N GLU A 869 -5.53 16.04 42.52
CA GLU A 869 -5.72 16.61 41.19
C GLU A 869 -5.90 18.14 41.15
N PRO A 870 -6.67 18.79 42.06
CA PRO A 870 -6.81 20.25 42.02
C PRO A 870 -5.48 20.99 42.21
N ALA A 871 -4.68 20.58 43.20
CA ALA A 871 -3.38 21.19 43.48
C ALA A 871 -2.37 20.89 42.37
N TRP A 872 -2.38 19.66 41.84
CA TRP A 872 -1.53 19.28 40.70
C TRP A 872 -1.81 20.13 39.47
N ARG A 873 -3.08 20.23 39.05
CA ARG A 873 -3.47 20.99 37.86
C ARG A 873 -3.17 22.48 38.04
N GLN A 874 -3.46 23.03 39.22
CA GLN A 874 -3.14 24.43 39.52
C GLN A 874 -1.64 24.72 39.40
N ALA A 875 -0.79 23.77 39.81
CA ALA A 875 0.65 23.92 39.81
C ALA A 875 1.36 23.50 38.51
N THR A 876 0.69 22.81 37.57
CA THR A 876 1.38 22.20 36.40
C THR A 876 0.69 22.42 35.04
N ASP A 877 -0.58 22.86 35.00
CA ASP A 877 -1.34 23.07 33.74
C ASP A 877 -1.14 24.47 33.13
N HIS A 878 0.06 25.03 33.24
CA HIS A 878 0.42 26.33 32.68
C HIS A 878 1.90 26.37 32.27
N GLY A 879 2.36 27.51 31.78
CA GLY A 879 3.76 27.71 31.45
C GLY A 879 4.63 27.93 32.69
N PHE A 880 5.92 27.64 32.56
CA PHE A 880 6.96 27.95 33.53
C PHE A 880 8.03 28.85 32.90
N PHE A 881 8.71 29.61 33.74
CA PHE A 881 10.01 30.21 33.42
C PHE A 881 11.10 29.58 34.28
N LEU A 882 12.34 29.65 33.79
CA LEU A 882 13.52 29.07 34.42
C LEU A 882 14.21 30.12 35.29
N ILE A 883 14.83 29.69 36.39
CA ILE A 883 15.57 30.54 37.31
C ILE A 883 16.91 29.88 37.63
N LEU A 884 17.99 30.68 37.56
CA LEU A 884 19.35 30.32 37.95
C LEU A 884 19.86 31.36 38.94
N ASN A 885 20.27 30.94 40.13
CA ASN A 885 20.84 31.85 41.13
C ASN A 885 21.82 31.16 42.08
N VAL A 886 22.58 32.00 42.80
CA VAL A 886 23.32 31.57 43.99
C VAL A 886 22.97 32.54 45.12
N ALA A 887 22.04 32.14 45.98
CA ALA A 887 21.70 32.91 47.17
C ALA A 887 22.79 32.79 48.26
N ILE A 888 22.80 33.74 49.19
CA ILE A 888 23.69 33.77 50.35
C ILE A 888 22.86 33.97 51.62
N GLY A 889 22.90 33.00 52.51
CA GLY A 889 22.12 33.03 53.75
C GLY A 889 20.75 32.39 53.60
N GLY A 890 19.79 32.85 54.40
CA GLY A 890 18.41 32.37 54.37
C GLY A 890 18.15 31.15 55.25
N ARG A 891 16.87 30.80 55.39
CA ARG A 891 16.42 29.76 56.33
C ARG A 891 16.98 28.37 56.03
N LEU A 892 17.28 28.07 54.76
CA LEU A 892 17.77 26.75 54.34
C LEU A 892 19.28 26.61 54.52
N ALA A 893 20.07 27.60 54.10
CA ALA A 893 21.53 27.55 54.23
C ALA A 893 22.03 28.02 55.61
N GLY A 894 21.29 28.89 56.30
CA GLY A 894 21.77 29.60 57.49
C GLY A 894 22.76 30.72 57.12
N ASP A 895 23.13 31.54 58.10
CA ASP A 895 23.95 32.72 57.83
C ASP A 895 25.40 32.39 57.41
N PRO A 896 26.00 33.16 56.48
CA PRO A 896 27.43 33.08 56.23
C PRO A 896 28.23 33.54 57.44
N ASN A 897 29.46 33.04 57.57
CA ASN A 897 30.36 33.37 58.68
C ASN A 897 31.65 34.03 58.18
N ALA A 898 32.61 34.27 59.08
CA ALA A 898 33.88 34.91 58.73
C ALA A 898 34.75 34.07 57.76
N ALA A 899 34.57 32.75 57.73
CA ALA A 899 35.29 31.83 56.84
C ALA A 899 34.58 31.63 55.49
N THR A 900 33.34 32.11 55.31
CA THR A 900 32.63 31.99 54.03
C THR A 900 33.43 32.65 52.91
N ALA A 901 33.86 31.84 51.94
CA ALA A 901 34.66 32.29 50.81
C ALA A 901 33.84 33.18 49.87
N SER A 902 34.45 34.23 49.34
CA SER A 902 33.84 35.05 48.30
C SER A 902 34.37 34.68 46.91
N GLY A 903 33.63 34.97 45.85
CA GLY A 903 34.11 34.85 44.48
C GLY A 903 34.09 33.43 43.92
N ARG A 904 33.36 32.50 44.55
CA ARG A 904 33.20 31.11 44.07
C ARG A 904 31.95 30.97 43.21
N PRO A 905 32.07 30.81 41.88
CA PRO A 905 30.91 30.83 41.00
C PRO A 905 30.22 29.47 40.88
N MET A 906 28.90 29.48 40.67
CA MET A 906 28.22 28.40 39.97
C MET A 906 28.49 28.57 38.47
N LEU A 907 28.97 27.52 37.81
CA LEU A 907 29.25 27.54 36.37
C LEU A 907 28.18 26.76 35.63
N ILE A 908 27.55 27.37 34.63
CA ILE A 908 26.50 26.77 33.82
C ILE A 908 27.04 26.62 32.40
N ASP A 909 27.11 25.38 31.93
CA ASP A 909 27.51 25.04 30.56
C ASP A 909 26.31 25.18 29.62
N SER A 910 25.19 24.54 29.94
CA SER A 910 24.01 24.64 29.09
C SER A 910 22.70 24.48 29.87
N VAL A 911 21.62 25.03 29.30
CA VAL A 911 20.23 24.83 29.74
C VAL A 911 19.41 24.41 28.53
N THR A 912 18.67 23.31 28.66
CA THR A 912 17.82 22.77 27.59
C THR A 912 16.41 22.51 28.11
N VAL A 913 15.41 22.90 27.31
CA VAL A 913 14.01 22.51 27.47
C VAL A 913 13.58 21.74 26.24
N ALA A 914 12.99 20.57 26.45
CA ALA A 914 12.44 19.74 25.38
C ALA A 914 11.05 19.22 25.73
N THR A 915 10.24 18.95 24.71
CA THR A 915 8.92 18.33 24.86
C THR A 915 8.86 17.00 24.12
N GLY A 916 8.06 16.06 24.62
CA GLY A 916 7.98 14.68 24.13
C GLY A 916 6.57 14.17 23.96
#